data_AF-A0A0S8A1Z5-F1
#
_entry.id   AF-A0A0S8A1Z5-F1
#
_cell.length_a   1.000
_cell.length_b   1.000
_cell.length_c   1.000
_cell.angle_alpha   90.00
_cell.angle_beta   90.00
_cell.angle_gamma   90.00
#
_symmetry.space_group_name_H-M   'P 1'
#
loop_
_entity.id
_entity.type
_entity.pdbx_description
1 polymer ?
#
loop_
_entity_poly.entity_id
_entity_poly.type
_entity_poly.pdbx_seq_one_letter_code
_entity_poly.pdbx_strand_id
1 'polypeptide(L)'
;MHIELIGCTSAGKTTLAQKIILIGKRQGIDIILGDDFVLKRFHLNWVKSEFIRRRLLEVYAGYTCMRHWKKYREFCRFVFGVVLQTPGSWFYKFTLVRIVLRKIGIHELIRRYNSETQLVLVDNEGIVQAAHNLFVHTNRRLNGNLTDFVKAAPLPDMIAYLKQPQSILLERTLRRGHPRIEARSKRKVELFVKQAVETFETLQTLPQIADRLVLIDGKSKAVTKPRSVNGSLVNQAYHLLSDSIKDDHSEGEPAPRAQSKFPVLGLIRRLAEELHTQGVSYCHWKSNINLMESLEGEGDLDFFVGRESVSAFLEVIAQLGFKAAKIRYGPETPGVTHYYGLDASTGKLVHIHLFTNIITGESFVKSHSFPFERMLLENCDRMDQLAVLSKPAELVVFVLRTFIKYGSLSDIVRLFGKFGDLNKELLWLLNNEDIGRSLSLLNEYCPAVSESLFLNCVEAINENHSFISKVFLALRVRKRLRNFAQYTFTTRTFAYARVLLAKLKCILKGNLKNKTLSSGGAVIAFVGADATGKSTLVAETERWLGKVFAVRKVHVGKPPTSLLTALVNMALPLVRRLLPQLRRSQIQTQFHDKKSSQDAIKGPSLPLYGLRALTLAWDRYQLLRKVGRAKARGELIICDRYPSELTGAMDSPRLEEQLGKSGLRIAFTNWLARKEGELYKRMPSPDIAIKLSVSLAVAKKRNKERIKGDKDTDEFIESRHRSAREWHKAGTKYAFEISTDQSLSDTILNTKKAIWESL
;
A
#
# COMPACT_ATOMS: atom_id res chain seq x y z
N MET A 1 -14.01 -27.35 -5.78
CA MET A 1 -15.35 -26.75 -5.99
C MET A 1 -15.26 -25.25 -6.26
N HIS A 2 -16.00 -24.74 -7.23
CA HIS A 2 -16.06 -23.35 -7.69
C HIS A 2 -17.36 -22.68 -7.19
N ILE A 3 -17.21 -21.67 -6.32
CA ILE A 3 -18.32 -20.89 -5.75
C ILE A 3 -18.30 -19.49 -6.34
N GLU A 4 -19.42 -19.04 -6.88
CA GLU A 4 -19.57 -17.68 -7.42
C GLU A 4 -20.47 -16.82 -6.53
N LEU A 5 -19.94 -15.68 -6.05
CA LEU A 5 -20.69 -14.68 -5.30
C LEU A 5 -21.32 -13.66 -6.26
N ILE A 6 -22.65 -13.69 -6.37
CA ILE A 6 -23.41 -12.81 -7.24
C ILE A 6 -24.20 -11.75 -6.46
N GLY A 7 -24.54 -10.65 -7.14
CA GLY A 7 -25.44 -9.62 -6.59
C GLY A 7 -25.20 -8.22 -7.12
N CYS A 8 -26.04 -7.28 -6.68
CA CYS A 8 -26.02 -5.89 -7.12
C CYS A 8 -24.70 -5.16 -6.81
N THR A 9 -24.44 -4.09 -7.56
CA THR A 9 -23.34 -3.17 -7.23
C THR A 9 -23.61 -2.57 -5.85
N SER A 10 -22.58 -2.42 -5.03
CA SER A 10 -22.71 -1.94 -3.63
C SER A 10 -23.39 -2.91 -2.65
N ALA A 11 -23.68 -4.16 -3.05
CA ALA A 11 -24.25 -5.16 -2.14
C ALA A 11 -23.29 -5.64 -1.04
N GLY A 12 -21.97 -5.41 -1.18
CA GLY A 12 -20.95 -5.83 -0.19
C GLY A 12 -20.21 -7.14 -0.54
N LYS A 13 -20.31 -7.61 -1.79
CA LYS A 13 -19.73 -8.89 -2.24
C LYS A 13 -18.24 -9.08 -1.91
N THR A 14 -17.41 -8.09 -2.22
CA THR A 14 -15.95 -8.19 -1.98
C THR A 14 -15.61 -8.21 -0.48
N THR A 15 -16.37 -7.46 0.34
CA THR A 15 -16.23 -7.51 1.81
C THR A 15 -16.60 -8.90 2.34
N LEU A 16 -17.73 -9.45 1.87
CA LEU A 16 -18.17 -10.79 2.24
C LEU A 16 -17.16 -11.86 1.79
N ALA A 17 -16.60 -11.75 0.58
CA ALA A 17 -15.59 -12.68 0.08
C ALA A 17 -14.34 -12.71 0.96
N GLN A 18 -13.86 -11.55 1.42
CA GLN A 18 -12.73 -11.47 2.34
C GLN A 18 -13.03 -12.13 3.69
N LYS A 19 -14.25 -11.94 4.22
CA LYS A 19 -14.70 -12.55 5.48
C LYS A 19 -14.77 -14.08 5.38
N ILE A 20 -15.33 -14.59 4.29
CA ILE A 20 -15.41 -16.05 4.01
C ILE A 20 -14.00 -16.67 3.98
N ILE A 21 -13.02 -15.99 3.38
CA ILE A 21 -11.63 -16.49 3.34
C ILE A 21 -10.99 -16.49 4.73
N LEU A 22 -11.21 -15.43 5.51
CA LEU A 22 -10.66 -15.32 6.85
C LEU A 22 -11.18 -16.45 7.75
N ILE A 23 -12.49 -16.69 7.72
CA ILE A 23 -13.15 -17.73 8.53
C ILE A 23 -12.79 -19.12 8.01
N GLY A 24 -12.74 -19.32 6.69
CA GLY A 24 -12.30 -20.59 6.10
C GLY A 24 -10.87 -20.94 6.52
N LYS A 25 -9.96 -19.96 6.54
CA LYS A 25 -8.60 -20.16 7.07
C LYS A 25 -8.56 -20.49 8.56
N ARG A 26 -9.44 -19.90 9.38
CA ARG A 26 -9.57 -20.25 10.81
C ARG A 26 -10.09 -21.68 11.01
N GLN A 27 -10.98 -22.13 10.13
CA GLN A 27 -11.56 -23.48 10.15
C GLN A 27 -10.68 -24.53 9.43
N GLY A 28 -9.49 -24.16 8.94
CA GLY A 28 -8.58 -25.07 8.25
C GLY A 28 -9.02 -25.47 6.83
N ILE A 29 -9.96 -24.73 6.24
CA ILE A 29 -10.49 -24.98 4.90
C ILE A 29 -9.58 -24.30 3.87
N ASP A 30 -9.10 -25.05 2.86
CA ASP A 30 -8.29 -24.50 1.77
C ASP A 30 -9.17 -23.70 0.79
N ILE A 31 -9.28 -22.40 1.08
CA ILE A 31 -10.05 -21.44 0.29
C ILE A 31 -9.16 -20.35 -0.32
N ILE A 32 -9.38 -20.08 -1.61
CA ILE A 32 -8.62 -19.09 -2.39
C ILE A 32 -9.54 -18.27 -3.30
N LEU A 33 -9.21 -16.99 -3.52
CA LEU A 33 -9.92 -16.16 -4.51
C LEU A 33 -9.57 -16.62 -5.93
N GLY A 34 -10.52 -16.51 -6.86
CA GLY A 34 -10.29 -16.84 -8.27
C GLY A 34 -9.07 -16.13 -8.87
N ASP A 35 -8.90 -14.85 -8.57
CA ASP A 35 -7.75 -14.05 -9.03
C ASP A 35 -6.42 -14.59 -8.48
N ASP A 36 -6.39 -14.90 -7.18
CA ASP A 36 -5.22 -15.49 -6.53
C ASP A 36 -4.93 -16.90 -7.02
N PHE A 37 -5.97 -17.68 -7.34
CA PHE A 37 -5.84 -19.02 -7.88
C PHE A 37 -5.14 -19.00 -9.24
N VAL A 38 -5.57 -18.12 -10.15
CA VAL A 38 -4.94 -17.96 -11.47
C VAL A 38 -3.50 -17.51 -11.33
N LEU A 39 -3.22 -16.51 -10.49
CA LEU A 39 -1.85 -16.04 -10.29
C LEU A 39 -0.96 -17.10 -9.62
N LYS A 40 -1.49 -17.89 -8.68
CA LYS A 40 -0.79 -19.02 -8.05
C LYS A 40 -0.38 -20.04 -9.09
N ARG A 41 -1.29 -20.37 -10.02
CA ARG A 41 -1.07 -21.37 -11.07
C ARG A 41 0.10 -21.03 -11.99
N PHE A 42 0.28 -19.75 -12.27
CA PHE A 42 1.38 -19.25 -13.11
C PHE A 42 2.60 -18.81 -12.29
N HIS A 43 2.66 -19.11 -10.98
CA HIS A 43 3.75 -18.72 -10.07
C HIS A 43 3.97 -17.21 -9.98
N LEU A 44 2.90 -16.42 -10.12
CA LEU A 44 2.90 -14.95 -10.13
C LEU A 44 2.39 -14.32 -8.83
N ASN A 45 2.19 -15.11 -7.76
CA ASN A 45 1.73 -14.61 -6.47
C ASN A 45 2.70 -13.63 -5.78
N TRP A 46 3.95 -13.56 -6.22
CA TRP A 46 4.92 -12.57 -5.73
C TRP A 46 4.63 -11.15 -6.21
N VAL A 47 3.79 -10.98 -7.24
CA VAL A 47 3.41 -9.66 -7.78
C VAL A 47 2.48 -8.98 -6.79
N LYS A 48 2.97 -7.92 -6.13
CA LYS A 48 2.23 -7.13 -5.13
C LYS A 48 1.41 -5.97 -5.69
N SER A 49 1.64 -5.59 -6.95
CA SER A 49 0.93 -4.46 -7.57
C SER A 49 -0.41 -4.92 -8.14
N GLU A 50 -1.51 -4.46 -7.56
CA GLU A 50 -2.88 -4.74 -8.04
C GLU A 50 -3.09 -4.41 -9.52
N PHE A 51 -2.47 -3.33 -10.00
CA PHE A 51 -2.53 -2.96 -11.41
C PHE A 51 -1.89 -4.03 -12.31
N ILE A 52 -0.71 -4.53 -11.93
CA ILE A 52 0.02 -5.54 -12.72
C ILE A 52 -0.70 -6.89 -12.61
N ARG A 53 -1.14 -7.27 -11.40
CA ARG A 53 -1.95 -8.48 -11.16
C ARG A 53 -3.15 -8.54 -12.09
N ARG A 54 -3.90 -7.44 -12.19
CA ARG A 54 -5.07 -7.32 -13.09
C ARG A 54 -4.71 -7.47 -14.57
N ARG A 55 -3.58 -6.94 -15.02
CA ARG A 55 -3.12 -7.07 -16.41
C ARG A 55 -2.63 -8.48 -16.73
N LEU A 56 -1.91 -9.11 -15.81
CA LEU A 56 -1.51 -10.51 -15.94
C LEU A 56 -2.75 -11.40 -16.02
N LEU A 57 -3.72 -11.21 -15.13
CA LEU A 57 -5.01 -11.91 -15.17
C LEU A 57 -5.71 -11.76 -16.52
N GLU A 58 -5.76 -10.54 -17.07
CA GLU A 58 -6.33 -10.29 -18.40
C GLU A 58 -5.62 -11.06 -19.51
N VAL A 59 -4.29 -11.12 -19.50
CA VAL A 59 -3.50 -11.83 -20.50
C VAL A 59 -3.71 -13.34 -20.40
N TYR A 60 -3.58 -13.93 -19.21
CA TYR A 60 -3.68 -15.38 -19.03
C TYR A 60 -5.11 -15.90 -19.21
N ALA A 61 -6.11 -15.19 -18.68
CA ALA A 61 -7.50 -15.55 -18.89
C ALA A 61 -7.91 -15.37 -20.37
N GLY A 62 -7.52 -14.27 -21.02
CA GLY A 62 -7.77 -14.05 -22.44
C GLY A 62 -7.14 -15.13 -23.31
N TYR A 63 -5.87 -15.47 -23.07
CA TYR A 63 -5.18 -16.56 -23.76
C TYR A 63 -5.89 -17.91 -23.58
N THR A 64 -6.33 -18.22 -22.36
CA THR A 64 -7.01 -19.49 -22.07
C THR A 64 -8.37 -19.56 -22.76
N CYS A 65 -9.13 -18.46 -22.77
CA CYS A 65 -10.38 -18.36 -23.50
C CYS A 65 -10.18 -18.58 -25.00
N MET A 66 -9.13 -17.98 -25.58
CA MET A 66 -8.82 -18.12 -27.01
C MET A 66 -8.44 -19.56 -27.36
N ARG A 67 -7.64 -20.22 -26.51
CA ARG A 67 -7.26 -21.63 -26.69
C ARG A 67 -8.46 -22.59 -26.64
N HIS A 68 -9.49 -22.26 -25.85
CA HIS A 68 -10.70 -23.09 -25.69
C HIS A 68 -11.92 -22.47 -26.38
N TRP A 69 -11.70 -21.62 -27.39
CA TRP A 69 -12.76 -20.90 -28.08
C TRP A 69 -13.87 -21.81 -28.62
N LYS A 70 -13.49 -22.96 -29.19
CA LYS A 70 -14.45 -23.95 -29.74
C LYS A 70 -15.45 -24.44 -28.68
N LYS A 71 -15.00 -24.63 -27.44
CA LYS A 71 -15.82 -25.10 -26.31
C LYS A 71 -16.85 -24.07 -25.86
N TYR A 72 -16.50 -22.79 -25.92
CA TYR A 72 -17.37 -21.69 -25.48
C TYR A 72 -18.02 -20.93 -26.64
N ARG A 73 -17.99 -21.49 -27.85
CA ARG A 73 -18.43 -20.82 -29.08
C ARG A 73 -19.87 -20.34 -29.00
N GLU A 74 -20.78 -21.18 -28.48
CA GLU A 74 -22.20 -20.84 -28.34
C GLU A 74 -22.41 -19.67 -27.36
N PHE A 75 -21.75 -19.71 -26.20
CA PHE A 75 -21.81 -18.61 -25.23
C PHE A 75 -21.19 -17.31 -25.77
N CYS A 76 -20.02 -17.42 -26.43
CA CYS A 76 -19.40 -16.28 -27.10
C CYS A 76 -20.34 -15.70 -28.16
N ARG A 77 -20.94 -16.53 -29.02
CA ARG A 77 -21.89 -16.09 -30.06
C ARG A 77 -23.08 -15.37 -29.46
N PHE A 78 -23.65 -15.88 -28.36
CA PHE A 78 -24.69 -15.20 -27.59
C PHE A 78 -24.22 -13.82 -27.10
N VAL A 79 -23.05 -13.75 -26.44
CA VAL A 79 -22.49 -12.50 -25.92
C VAL A 79 -22.25 -11.47 -27.04
N PHE A 80 -21.69 -11.88 -28.17
CA PHE A 80 -21.52 -11.00 -29.33
C PHE A 80 -22.86 -10.51 -29.86
N GLY A 81 -23.87 -11.37 -29.94
CA GLY A 81 -25.23 -10.99 -30.34
C GLY A 81 -25.83 -9.92 -29.42
N VAL A 82 -25.72 -10.09 -28.09
CA VAL A 82 -26.20 -9.11 -27.11
C VAL A 82 -25.41 -7.79 -27.20
N VAL A 83 -24.08 -7.85 -27.30
CA VAL A 83 -23.23 -6.65 -27.32
C VAL A 83 -23.38 -5.86 -28.61
N LEU A 84 -23.53 -6.52 -29.77
CA LEU A 84 -23.76 -5.85 -31.05
C LEU A 84 -25.04 -5.00 -31.02
N GLN A 85 -26.07 -5.49 -30.34
CA GLN A 85 -27.37 -4.84 -30.19
C GLN A 85 -27.43 -3.83 -29.03
N THR A 86 -26.37 -3.72 -28.22
CA THR A 86 -26.31 -2.77 -27.11
C THR A 86 -26.02 -1.36 -27.63
N PRO A 87 -26.76 -0.30 -27.21
CA PRO A 87 -26.44 1.07 -27.57
C PRO A 87 -25.14 1.53 -26.92
N GLY A 88 -24.31 2.26 -27.66
CA GLY A 88 -23.03 2.79 -27.16
C GLY A 88 -21.92 2.76 -28.19
N SER A 89 -20.79 3.38 -27.85
CA SER A 89 -19.62 3.46 -28.73
C SER A 89 -19.01 2.08 -29.00
N TRP A 90 -18.28 1.94 -30.11
CA TRP A 90 -17.56 0.72 -30.44
C TRP A 90 -16.57 0.31 -29.32
N PHE A 91 -15.94 1.29 -28.67
CA PHE A 91 -15.07 1.06 -27.50
C PHE A 91 -15.81 0.47 -26.30
N TYR A 92 -17.06 0.90 -26.05
CA TYR A 92 -17.89 0.34 -24.98
C TYR A 92 -18.24 -1.12 -25.27
N LYS A 93 -18.64 -1.43 -26.51
CA LYS A 93 -18.91 -2.79 -26.98
C LYS A 93 -17.69 -3.70 -26.83
N PHE A 94 -16.53 -3.26 -27.30
CA PHE A 94 -15.27 -4.00 -27.14
C PHE A 94 -14.94 -4.25 -25.66
N THR A 95 -15.17 -3.26 -24.80
CA THR A 95 -14.93 -3.41 -23.35
C THR A 95 -15.83 -4.46 -22.72
N LEU A 96 -17.11 -4.52 -23.09
CA LEU A 96 -18.05 -5.54 -22.61
C LEU A 96 -17.62 -6.96 -23.03
N VAL A 97 -17.32 -7.16 -24.32
CA VAL A 97 -16.82 -8.45 -24.82
C VAL A 97 -15.56 -8.86 -24.06
N ARG A 98 -14.59 -7.95 -23.94
CA ARG A 98 -13.32 -8.21 -23.25
C ARG A 98 -13.53 -8.63 -21.79
N ILE A 99 -14.48 -8.01 -21.08
CA ILE A 99 -14.81 -8.39 -19.70
C ILE A 99 -15.37 -9.82 -19.66
N VAL A 100 -16.29 -10.17 -20.54
CA VAL A 100 -16.91 -11.51 -20.54
C VAL A 100 -15.91 -12.60 -20.95
N LEU A 101 -15.08 -12.36 -21.98
CA LEU A 101 -14.03 -13.30 -22.38
C LEU A 101 -13.02 -13.58 -21.25
N ARG A 102 -12.67 -12.55 -20.46
CA ARG A 102 -11.84 -12.73 -19.27
C ARG A 102 -12.50 -13.67 -18.25
N LYS A 103 -13.79 -13.49 -17.98
CA LYS A 103 -14.55 -14.34 -17.04
C LYS A 103 -14.58 -15.81 -17.48
N ILE A 104 -14.76 -16.05 -18.79
CA ILE A 104 -14.68 -17.41 -19.39
C ILE A 104 -13.31 -18.02 -19.16
N GLY A 105 -12.24 -17.25 -19.40
CA GLY A 105 -10.87 -17.70 -19.16
C GLY A 105 -10.59 -18.09 -17.72
N ILE A 106 -11.06 -17.28 -16.75
CA ILE A 106 -10.93 -17.57 -15.33
C ILE A 106 -11.70 -18.84 -14.96
N HIS A 107 -12.94 -18.98 -15.42
CA HIS A 107 -13.75 -20.18 -15.20
C HIS A 107 -13.05 -21.45 -15.71
N GLU A 108 -12.51 -21.43 -16.94
CA GLU A 108 -11.84 -22.61 -17.50
C GLU A 108 -10.54 -22.97 -16.75
N LEU A 109 -9.78 -21.97 -16.30
CA LEU A 109 -8.59 -22.21 -15.49
C LEU A 109 -8.95 -22.86 -14.15
N ILE A 110 -10.01 -22.40 -13.50
CA ILE A 110 -10.51 -23.00 -12.26
C ILE A 110 -10.97 -24.43 -12.52
N ARG A 111 -11.84 -24.65 -13.50
CA ARG A 111 -12.35 -25.98 -13.84
C ARG A 111 -11.23 -26.99 -14.11
N ARG A 112 -10.16 -26.59 -14.79
CA ARG A 112 -9.11 -27.52 -15.24
C ARG A 112 -8.05 -27.83 -14.19
N TYR A 113 -7.77 -26.89 -13.29
CA TYR A 113 -6.63 -26.99 -12.36
C TYR A 113 -7.04 -27.04 -10.89
N ASN A 114 -8.33 -26.91 -10.56
CA ASN A 114 -8.79 -26.99 -9.18
C ASN A 114 -8.66 -28.44 -8.67
N SER A 115 -8.19 -28.60 -7.44
CA SER A 115 -8.19 -29.91 -6.78
C SER A 115 -9.57 -30.23 -6.22
N GLU A 116 -9.85 -31.53 -6.02
CA GLU A 116 -11.14 -31.99 -5.50
C GLU A 116 -11.43 -31.45 -4.09
N THR A 117 -10.40 -31.14 -3.31
CA THR A 117 -10.51 -30.67 -1.92
C THR A 117 -10.46 -29.15 -1.74
N GLN A 118 -10.23 -28.36 -2.80
CA GLN A 118 -10.04 -26.91 -2.70
C GLN A 118 -11.30 -26.12 -3.07
N LEU A 119 -11.62 -25.11 -2.27
CA LEU A 119 -12.70 -24.16 -2.52
C LEU A 119 -12.15 -22.92 -3.23
N VAL A 120 -12.66 -22.63 -4.43
CA VAL A 120 -12.30 -21.41 -5.17
C VAL A 120 -13.50 -20.47 -5.16
N LEU A 121 -13.32 -19.31 -4.55
CA LEU A 121 -14.34 -18.27 -4.41
C LEU A 121 -14.13 -17.17 -5.46
N VAL A 122 -15.15 -16.91 -6.28
CA VAL A 122 -15.10 -15.88 -7.33
C VAL A 122 -16.18 -14.83 -7.04
N ASP A 123 -15.80 -13.56 -6.93
CA ASP A 123 -16.75 -12.47 -6.68
C ASP A 123 -17.15 -11.73 -7.99
N ASN A 124 -16.51 -10.62 -8.31
CA ASN A 124 -16.86 -9.75 -9.42
C ASN A 124 -16.45 -10.34 -10.78
N GLU A 125 -15.64 -11.40 -10.80
CA GLU A 125 -15.11 -12.05 -11.99
C GLU A 125 -15.90 -13.31 -12.41
N GLY A 126 -17.06 -13.55 -11.79
CA GLY A 126 -17.92 -14.70 -12.09
C GLY A 126 -18.69 -14.63 -13.42
N ILE A 127 -19.08 -15.80 -13.95
CA ILE A 127 -19.83 -15.93 -15.22
C ILE A 127 -21.26 -15.45 -15.04
N VAL A 128 -21.95 -15.89 -13.99
CA VAL A 128 -23.34 -15.51 -13.70
C VAL A 128 -23.42 -14.01 -13.39
N GLN A 129 -22.43 -13.46 -12.70
CA GLN A 129 -22.26 -12.02 -12.45
C GLN A 129 -22.07 -11.22 -13.75
N ALA A 130 -21.70 -11.84 -14.88
CA ALA A 130 -21.65 -11.16 -16.18
C ALA A 130 -23.02 -10.64 -16.64
N ALA A 131 -24.12 -11.27 -16.18
CA ALA A 131 -25.49 -10.82 -16.45
C ALA A 131 -25.71 -9.35 -16.03
N HIS A 132 -25.07 -8.93 -14.92
CA HIS A 132 -25.10 -7.53 -14.50
C HIS A 132 -24.58 -6.60 -15.61
N ASN A 133 -23.42 -6.92 -16.19
CA ASN A 133 -22.80 -6.07 -17.21
C ASN A 133 -23.56 -6.08 -18.54
N LEU A 134 -24.22 -7.19 -18.87
CA LEU A 134 -24.88 -7.39 -20.16
C LEU A 134 -26.33 -6.86 -20.19
N PHE A 135 -27.07 -6.95 -19.08
CA PHE A 135 -28.51 -6.71 -19.09
C PHE A 135 -28.94 -5.45 -18.33
N VAL A 136 -28.23 -5.07 -17.26
CA VAL A 136 -28.62 -3.92 -16.42
C VAL A 136 -28.43 -2.58 -17.14
N HIS A 137 -27.49 -2.49 -18.07
CA HIS A 137 -27.21 -1.25 -18.81
C HIS A 137 -27.97 -1.13 -20.13
N THR A 138 -28.73 -2.15 -20.54
CA THR A 138 -29.19 -2.31 -21.93
C THR A 138 -30.71 -2.06 -22.09
N ASN A 139 -31.42 -1.68 -21.01
CA ASN A 139 -32.84 -1.27 -21.03
C ASN A 139 -33.78 -2.24 -21.80
N ARG A 140 -33.49 -3.55 -21.80
CA ARG A 140 -34.18 -4.55 -22.62
C ARG A 140 -35.11 -5.45 -21.80
N ARG A 141 -36.13 -6.03 -22.46
CA ARG A 141 -36.99 -7.08 -21.88
C ARG A 141 -36.13 -8.26 -21.41
N LEU A 142 -36.15 -8.53 -20.10
CA LEU A 142 -35.22 -9.41 -19.37
C LEU A 142 -35.49 -10.92 -19.57
N ASN A 143 -36.77 -11.33 -19.69
CA ASN A 143 -37.15 -12.74 -19.47
C ASN A 143 -36.69 -13.73 -20.56
N GLY A 144 -36.68 -13.34 -21.83
CA GLY A 144 -36.23 -14.21 -22.94
C GLY A 144 -34.70 -14.35 -23.02
N ASN A 145 -33.98 -13.22 -22.90
CA ASN A 145 -32.53 -13.19 -23.09
C ASN A 145 -31.76 -13.78 -21.89
N LEU A 146 -32.30 -13.72 -20.66
CA LEU A 146 -31.67 -14.32 -19.49
C LEU A 146 -31.74 -15.85 -19.51
N THR A 147 -32.82 -16.42 -20.06
CA THR A 147 -32.97 -17.88 -20.20
C THR A 147 -31.93 -18.43 -21.16
N ASP A 148 -31.73 -17.77 -22.31
CA ASP A 148 -30.71 -18.17 -23.29
C ASP A 148 -29.29 -17.94 -22.78
N PHE A 149 -29.08 -16.88 -21.98
CA PHE A 149 -27.81 -16.65 -21.29
C PHE A 149 -27.46 -17.82 -20.37
N VAL A 150 -28.39 -18.26 -19.51
CA VAL A 150 -28.15 -19.36 -18.57
C VAL A 150 -27.95 -20.69 -19.31
N LYS A 151 -28.71 -20.96 -20.37
CA LYS A 151 -28.54 -22.17 -21.21
C LYS A 151 -27.15 -22.26 -21.85
N ALA A 152 -26.60 -21.14 -22.29
CA ALA A 152 -25.29 -21.11 -22.94
C ALA A 152 -24.13 -20.91 -21.95
N ALA A 153 -24.38 -20.34 -20.76
CA ALA A 153 -23.34 -19.98 -19.80
C ALA A 153 -22.68 -21.21 -19.15
N PRO A 154 -21.34 -21.22 -19.02
CA PRO A 154 -20.68 -22.21 -18.19
C PRO A 154 -20.88 -21.90 -16.71
N LEU A 155 -21.86 -22.58 -16.10
CA LEU A 155 -22.26 -22.34 -14.71
C LEU A 155 -21.23 -22.87 -13.69
N PRO A 156 -21.03 -22.19 -12.55
CA PRO A 156 -20.20 -22.68 -11.45
C PRO A 156 -20.87 -23.85 -10.71
N ASP A 157 -20.14 -24.47 -9.77
CA ASP A 157 -20.66 -25.56 -8.95
C ASP A 157 -21.72 -25.06 -7.96
N MET A 158 -21.53 -23.85 -7.43
CA MET A 158 -22.45 -23.20 -6.48
C MET A 158 -22.49 -21.69 -6.70
N ILE A 159 -23.66 -21.11 -6.47
CA ILE A 159 -23.92 -19.68 -6.63
C ILE A 159 -24.42 -19.13 -5.30
N ALA A 160 -23.71 -18.18 -4.73
CA ALA A 160 -24.12 -17.49 -3.51
C ALA A 160 -24.61 -16.08 -3.86
N TYR A 161 -25.92 -15.85 -3.76
CA TYR A 161 -26.55 -14.57 -4.08
C TYR A 161 -26.72 -13.71 -2.84
N LEU A 162 -25.99 -12.59 -2.80
CA LEU A 162 -26.10 -11.59 -1.76
C LEU A 162 -27.23 -10.60 -2.09
N LYS A 163 -28.38 -10.79 -1.45
CA LYS A 163 -29.56 -9.94 -1.56
C LYS A 163 -29.50 -8.83 -0.52
N GLN A 164 -29.76 -7.60 -0.96
CA GLN A 164 -29.79 -6.41 -0.10
C GLN A 164 -31.02 -5.56 -0.44
N PRO A 165 -31.63 -4.85 0.52
CA PRO A 165 -32.73 -3.93 0.26
C PRO A 165 -32.37 -2.89 -0.79
N GLN A 166 -33.32 -2.58 -1.68
CA GLN A 166 -33.14 -1.58 -2.74
C GLN A 166 -32.75 -0.20 -2.19
N SER A 167 -33.30 0.19 -1.04
CA SER A 167 -32.96 1.44 -0.35
C SER A 167 -31.48 1.53 0.01
N ILE A 168 -30.91 0.46 0.59
CA ILE A 168 -29.49 0.37 0.95
C ILE A 168 -28.61 0.39 -0.29
N LEU A 169 -29.01 -0.33 -1.35
CA LEU A 169 -28.28 -0.35 -2.62
C LEU A 169 -28.26 1.04 -3.29
N LEU A 170 -29.39 1.75 -3.25
CA LEU A 170 -29.52 3.11 -3.77
C LEU A 170 -28.61 4.08 -3.00
N GLU A 171 -28.71 4.09 -1.67
CA GLU A 171 -27.90 4.96 -0.81
C GLU A 171 -26.39 4.73 -1.02
N ARG A 172 -25.94 3.47 -0.96
CA ARG A 172 -24.52 3.13 -1.13
C ARG A 172 -24.02 3.46 -2.54
N THR A 173 -24.85 3.30 -3.56
CA THR A 173 -24.48 3.61 -4.96
C THR A 173 -24.42 5.11 -5.20
N LEU A 174 -25.31 5.90 -4.59
CA LEU A 174 -25.25 7.37 -4.61
C LEU A 174 -24.00 7.89 -3.88
N ARG A 175 -23.71 7.36 -2.68
CA ARG A 175 -22.57 7.77 -1.87
C ARG A 175 -21.22 7.44 -2.53
N ARG A 176 -21.11 6.26 -3.14
CA ARG A 176 -19.87 5.81 -3.80
C ARG A 176 -19.67 6.45 -5.19
N GLY A 177 -20.76 6.87 -5.83
CA GLY A 177 -20.77 7.18 -7.25
C GLY A 177 -20.61 5.92 -8.12
N HIS A 178 -21.11 5.98 -9.36
CA HIS A 178 -20.97 4.90 -10.32
C HIS A 178 -20.35 5.40 -11.62
N PRO A 179 -19.23 4.83 -12.11
CA PRO A 179 -18.51 5.35 -13.29
C PRO A 179 -19.33 5.44 -14.58
N ARG A 180 -20.45 4.71 -14.65
CA ARG A 180 -21.33 4.60 -15.81
C ARG A 180 -22.66 5.37 -15.67
N ILE A 181 -22.87 6.03 -14.53
CA ILE A 181 -24.07 6.84 -14.29
C ILE A 181 -23.58 8.23 -13.88
N GLU A 182 -23.99 9.26 -14.60
CA GLU A 182 -23.68 10.64 -14.23
C GLU A 182 -24.17 10.90 -12.79
N ALA A 183 -23.26 11.33 -11.92
CA ALA A 183 -23.44 11.39 -10.46
C ALA A 183 -24.56 12.34 -9.97
N ARG A 184 -25.35 12.93 -10.87
CA ARG A 184 -26.34 13.98 -10.57
C ARG A 184 -27.81 13.58 -10.73
N SER A 185 -28.14 12.44 -11.32
CA SER A 185 -29.55 12.03 -11.49
C SER A 185 -29.92 10.86 -10.57
N LYS A 186 -30.50 11.19 -9.40
CA LYS A 186 -31.07 10.21 -8.45
C LYS A 186 -32.01 9.21 -9.16
N ARG A 187 -32.81 9.71 -10.11
CA ARG A 187 -33.73 8.92 -10.94
C ARG A 187 -33.02 7.89 -11.84
N LYS A 188 -31.89 8.24 -12.47
CA LYS A 188 -31.09 7.28 -13.27
C LYS A 188 -30.46 6.19 -12.39
N VAL A 189 -29.97 6.55 -11.21
CA VAL A 189 -29.40 5.59 -10.25
C VAL A 189 -30.49 4.65 -9.72
N GLU A 190 -31.67 5.18 -9.41
CA GLU A 190 -32.82 4.39 -8.97
C GLU A 190 -33.29 3.40 -10.03
N LEU A 191 -33.41 3.83 -11.30
CA LEU A 191 -33.71 2.94 -12.43
C LEU A 191 -32.65 1.85 -12.60
N PHE A 192 -31.38 2.21 -12.50
CA PHE A 192 -30.27 1.25 -12.58
C PHE A 192 -30.32 0.21 -11.46
N VAL A 193 -30.53 0.64 -10.21
CA VAL A 193 -30.62 -0.29 -9.07
C VAL A 193 -31.85 -1.18 -9.23
N LYS A 194 -32.99 -0.63 -9.65
CA LYS A 194 -34.22 -1.40 -9.91
C LYS A 194 -33.98 -2.49 -10.94
N GLN A 195 -33.35 -2.16 -12.08
CA GLN A 195 -33.02 -3.12 -13.12
C GLN A 195 -31.99 -4.16 -12.68
N ALA A 196 -31.02 -3.76 -11.86
CA ALA A 196 -30.05 -4.69 -11.29
C ALA A 196 -30.73 -5.72 -10.38
N VAL A 197 -31.63 -5.25 -9.51
CA VAL A 197 -32.42 -6.12 -8.62
C VAL A 197 -33.30 -7.05 -9.46
N GLU A 198 -34.09 -6.52 -10.40
CA GLU A 198 -34.94 -7.31 -11.30
C GLU A 198 -34.14 -8.39 -12.04
N THR A 199 -32.96 -8.07 -12.56
CA THR A 199 -32.09 -9.04 -13.26
C THR A 199 -31.72 -10.22 -12.35
N PHE A 200 -31.31 -9.97 -11.11
CA PHE A 200 -30.95 -11.06 -10.19
C PHE A 200 -32.18 -11.79 -9.63
N GLU A 201 -33.30 -11.10 -9.42
CA GLU A 201 -34.57 -11.72 -9.01
C GLU A 201 -35.16 -12.61 -10.12
N THR A 202 -34.91 -12.32 -11.40
CA THR A 202 -35.24 -13.23 -12.51
C THR A 202 -34.24 -14.37 -12.62
N LEU A 203 -32.94 -14.14 -12.39
CA LEU A 203 -31.94 -15.22 -12.45
C LEU A 203 -32.19 -16.31 -11.40
N GLN A 204 -32.62 -15.96 -10.19
CA GLN A 204 -32.89 -16.94 -9.13
C GLN A 204 -34.11 -17.85 -9.41
N THR A 205 -35.04 -17.45 -10.29
CA THR A 205 -36.23 -18.27 -10.61
C THR A 205 -35.95 -19.30 -11.70
N LEU A 206 -34.85 -19.16 -12.43
CA LEU A 206 -34.46 -20.10 -13.48
C LEU A 206 -33.98 -21.43 -12.86
N PRO A 207 -34.52 -22.59 -13.27
CA PRO A 207 -34.22 -23.88 -12.64
C PRO A 207 -32.71 -24.18 -12.51
N GLN A 208 -31.96 -23.97 -13.59
CA GLN A 208 -30.51 -24.25 -13.64
C GLN A 208 -29.68 -23.42 -12.65
N ILE A 209 -30.17 -22.24 -12.24
CA ILE A 209 -29.55 -21.40 -11.22
C ILE A 209 -30.08 -21.79 -9.84
N ALA A 210 -31.41 -21.94 -9.70
CA ALA A 210 -32.09 -22.24 -8.44
C ALA A 210 -31.58 -23.53 -7.77
N ASP A 211 -31.21 -24.54 -8.56
CA ASP A 211 -30.64 -25.80 -8.09
C ASP A 211 -29.32 -25.61 -7.32
N ARG A 212 -28.51 -24.62 -7.73
CA ARG A 212 -27.15 -24.35 -7.23
C ARG A 212 -27.09 -23.12 -6.33
N LEU A 213 -28.23 -22.48 -6.08
CA LEU A 213 -28.32 -21.17 -5.44
C LEU A 213 -28.37 -21.28 -3.92
N VAL A 214 -27.56 -20.46 -3.27
CA VAL A 214 -27.65 -20.13 -1.85
C VAL A 214 -27.99 -18.67 -1.71
N LEU A 215 -29.17 -18.40 -1.16
CA LEU A 215 -29.64 -17.04 -0.91
C LEU A 215 -29.06 -16.56 0.41
N ILE A 216 -28.36 -15.42 0.35
CA ILE A 216 -27.85 -14.70 1.51
C ILE A 216 -28.67 -13.41 1.63
N ASP A 217 -29.59 -13.37 2.57
CA ASP A 217 -30.40 -12.18 2.82
C ASP A 217 -29.66 -11.25 3.79
N GLY A 218 -29.20 -10.11 3.28
CA GLY A 218 -28.51 -9.09 4.07
C GLY A 218 -29.39 -8.40 5.12
N LYS A 219 -30.73 -8.49 5.01
CA LYS A 219 -31.67 -7.91 5.99
C LYS A 219 -31.94 -8.85 7.16
N SER A 220 -32.20 -10.13 6.88
CA SER A 220 -32.48 -11.14 7.91
C SER A 220 -31.24 -11.90 8.38
N LYS A 221 -30.08 -11.69 7.73
CA LYS A 221 -28.83 -12.43 7.94
C LYS A 221 -29.02 -13.96 7.84
N ALA A 222 -30.02 -14.39 7.08
CA ALA A 222 -30.37 -15.79 6.87
C ALA A 222 -29.69 -16.35 5.62
N VAL A 223 -29.33 -17.65 5.68
CA VAL A 223 -28.73 -18.40 4.56
C VAL A 223 -29.59 -19.61 4.23
N THR A 224 -30.20 -19.61 3.04
CA THR A 224 -31.05 -20.72 2.59
C THR A 224 -30.23 -21.80 1.91
N LYS A 225 -30.49 -23.07 2.26
CA LYS A 225 -29.79 -24.25 1.69
C LYS A 225 -30.15 -24.42 0.20
N PRO A 226 -29.22 -24.90 -0.67
CA PRO A 226 -29.54 -25.14 -2.08
C PRO A 226 -30.57 -26.26 -2.25
N ARG A 227 -31.39 -26.18 -3.31
CA ARG A 227 -32.57 -27.05 -3.50
C ARG A 227 -32.24 -28.51 -3.87
N SER A 228 -31.12 -28.79 -4.54
CA SER A 228 -30.87 -30.13 -5.11
C SER A 228 -29.43 -30.64 -5.06
N VAL A 229 -28.45 -29.86 -4.58
CA VAL A 229 -27.05 -30.29 -4.56
C VAL A 229 -26.65 -30.86 -3.19
N ASN A 230 -26.56 -32.19 -3.10
CA ASN A 230 -26.05 -32.91 -1.92
C ASN A 230 -24.61 -33.40 -2.16
N GLY A 231 -23.68 -32.97 -1.29
CA GLY A 231 -22.28 -33.41 -1.29
C GLY A 231 -21.55 -32.87 -0.06
N SER A 232 -20.51 -33.57 0.41
CA SER A 232 -19.75 -33.19 1.63
C SER A 232 -19.14 -31.79 1.52
N LEU A 233 -18.55 -31.45 0.36
CA LEU A 233 -17.98 -30.14 0.05
C LEU A 233 -19.03 -29.02 -0.05
N VAL A 234 -20.25 -29.34 -0.51
CA VAL A 234 -21.34 -28.37 -0.64
C VAL A 234 -21.92 -28.04 0.73
N ASN A 235 -22.05 -29.04 1.60
CA ASN A 235 -22.40 -28.82 3.01
C ASN A 235 -21.32 -28.00 3.72
N GLN A 236 -20.04 -28.30 3.50
CA GLN A 236 -18.92 -27.53 4.05
C GLN A 236 -18.93 -26.06 3.57
N ALA A 237 -19.18 -25.81 2.29
CA ALA A 237 -19.33 -24.48 1.74
C ALA A 237 -20.54 -23.73 2.32
N TYR A 238 -21.68 -24.41 2.49
CA TYR A 238 -22.88 -23.85 3.11
C TYR A 238 -22.66 -23.46 4.58
N HIS A 239 -22.01 -24.32 5.38
CA HIS A 239 -21.65 -24.01 6.76
C HIS A 239 -20.69 -22.82 6.84
N LEU A 240 -19.66 -22.80 5.99
CA LEU A 240 -18.72 -21.68 5.91
C LEU A 240 -19.41 -20.34 5.58
N LEU A 241 -20.33 -20.34 4.60
CA LEU A 241 -21.11 -19.15 4.26
C LEU A 241 -22.02 -18.71 5.43
N SER A 242 -22.65 -19.66 6.10
CA SER A 242 -23.52 -19.42 7.26
C SER A 242 -22.76 -18.84 8.45
N ASP A 243 -21.60 -19.41 8.78
CA ASP A 243 -20.75 -18.94 9.88
C ASP A 243 -20.19 -17.54 9.60
N SER A 244 -19.89 -17.25 8.32
CA SER A 244 -19.42 -15.93 7.90
C SER A 244 -20.41 -14.80 8.14
N ILE A 245 -21.70 -15.11 8.16
CA ILE A 245 -22.77 -14.15 8.41
C ILE A 245 -23.15 -14.12 9.91
N LYS A 246 -22.98 -15.22 10.64
CA LYS A 246 -23.21 -15.30 12.10
C LYS A 246 -22.12 -14.62 12.93
N ASP A 247 -20.86 -14.63 12.49
CA ASP A 247 -19.73 -13.94 13.14
C ASP A 247 -19.80 -12.40 13.02
N ASP A 248 -20.99 -11.85 12.71
CA ASP A 248 -21.29 -10.41 12.72
C ASP A 248 -21.77 -9.93 14.10
N HIS A 249 -21.78 -10.81 15.11
CA HIS A 249 -22.12 -10.49 16.50
C HIS A 249 -20.91 -10.04 17.34
N SER A 250 -19.67 -10.08 16.83
CA SER A 250 -18.45 -9.92 17.64
C SER A 250 -17.49 -8.81 17.20
N GLU A 251 -17.67 -8.20 16.04
CA GLU A 251 -16.88 -7.03 15.61
C GLU A 251 -17.84 -5.88 15.26
N GLY A 252 -17.85 -4.87 16.13
CA GLY A 252 -18.69 -3.69 15.97
C GLY A 252 -18.55 -3.07 14.59
N GLU A 253 -19.67 -2.86 13.92
CA GLU A 253 -19.74 -1.99 12.75
C GLU A 253 -19.06 -0.66 13.11
N PRO A 254 -18.12 -0.14 12.29
CA PRO A 254 -17.68 1.23 12.46
C PRO A 254 -18.92 2.10 12.24
N ALA A 255 -19.36 2.73 13.31
CA ALA A 255 -20.47 3.66 13.33
C ALA A 255 -20.41 4.59 12.10
N PRO A 256 -21.55 4.97 11.51
CA PRO A 256 -21.58 5.97 10.46
C PRO A 256 -20.85 7.20 11.02
N ARG A 257 -19.69 7.51 10.42
CA ARG A 257 -18.94 8.72 10.76
C ARG A 257 -19.91 9.89 10.61
N ALA A 258 -20.38 10.37 11.74
CA ALA A 258 -20.99 11.68 11.86
C ALA A 258 -20.03 12.67 11.20
N GLN A 259 -20.61 13.69 10.57
CA GLN A 259 -19.89 14.86 10.11
C GLN A 259 -19.29 15.58 11.34
N SER A 260 -18.19 15.04 11.87
CA SER A 260 -17.36 15.77 12.82
C SER A 260 -16.56 16.77 12.01
N LYS A 261 -16.64 18.06 12.35
CA LYS A 261 -15.64 19.05 11.96
C LYS A 261 -14.26 18.46 12.28
N PHE A 262 -13.52 18.02 11.27
CA PHE A 262 -12.22 17.39 11.49
C PHE A 262 -11.19 18.50 11.77
N PRO A 263 -10.42 18.42 12.87
CA PRO A 263 -9.47 19.47 13.21
C PRO A 263 -8.24 19.40 12.29
N VAL A 264 -7.87 20.55 11.73
CA VAL A 264 -6.59 20.78 11.03
C VAL A 264 -5.42 20.28 11.90
N LEU A 265 -4.46 19.58 11.28
CA LEU A 265 -3.28 19.08 12.00
C LEU A 265 -2.53 20.21 12.73
N GLY A 266 -2.14 19.96 13.98
CA GLY A 266 -1.48 20.95 14.82
C GLY A 266 -0.18 21.49 14.21
N LEU A 267 0.57 20.64 13.48
CA LEU A 267 1.76 21.08 12.74
C LEU A 267 1.44 22.10 11.64
N ILE A 268 0.34 21.92 10.90
CA ILE A 268 -0.02 22.81 9.77
C ILE A 268 -0.51 24.16 10.29
N ARG A 269 -1.27 24.17 11.38
CA ARG A 269 -1.68 25.40 12.07
C ARG A 269 -0.48 26.23 12.54
N ARG A 270 0.47 25.60 13.23
CA ARG A 270 1.72 26.28 13.65
C ARG A 270 2.54 26.79 12.46
N LEU A 271 2.58 26.03 11.36
CA LEU A 271 3.20 26.48 10.12
C LEU A 271 2.52 27.75 9.58
N ALA A 272 1.19 27.77 9.51
CA ALA A 272 0.45 28.94 9.03
C ALA A 272 0.67 30.17 9.91
N GLU A 273 0.63 30.00 11.24
CA GLU A 273 0.87 31.06 12.23
C GLU A 273 2.28 31.64 12.11
N GLU A 274 3.31 30.79 12.00
CA GLU A 274 4.70 31.23 11.90
C GLU A 274 4.99 31.92 10.55
N LEU A 275 4.47 31.37 9.45
CA LEU A 275 4.60 32.01 8.13
C LEU A 275 3.94 33.40 8.11
N HIS A 276 2.79 33.55 8.77
CA HIS A 276 2.11 34.84 8.88
C HIS A 276 2.92 35.83 9.74
N THR A 277 3.43 35.37 10.88
CA THR A 277 4.20 36.18 11.82
C THR A 277 5.50 36.70 11.20
N GLN A 278 6.18 35.88 10.41
CA GLN A 278 7.41 36.27 9.71
C GLN A 278 7.16 37.00 8.38
N GLY A 279 5.89 37.28 8.02
CA GLY A 279 5.55 37.99 6.79
C GLY A 279 5.99 37.28 5.51
N VAL A 280 6.00 35.94 5.51
CA VAL A 280 6.45 35.15 4.35
C VAL A 280 5.47 35.31 3.19
N SER A 281 5.96 35.70 2.02
CA SER A 281 5.15 35.77 0.80
C SER A 281 5.04 34.38 0.16
N TYR A 282 3.90 33.72 0.36
CA TYR A 282 3.62 32.39 -0.17
C TYR A 282 2.15 32.22 -0.59
N CYS A 283 1.89 31.18 -1.39
CA CYS A 283 0.57 30.81 -1.83
C CYS A 283 0.45 29.28 -1.99
N HIS A 284 -0.62 28.66 -1.50
CA HIS A 284 -1.01 27.32 -1.94
C HIS A 284 -1.67 27.41 -3.32
N TRP A 285 -0.96 26.96 -4.36
CA TRP A 285 -1.21 27.46 -5.72
C TRP A 285 -2.07 26.56 -6.62
N LYS A 286 -2.47 25.37 -6.16
CA LYS A 286 -3.22 24.43 -6.99
C LYS A 286 -4.03 23.40 -6.21
N SER A 287 -5.13 22.97 -6.82
CA SER A 287 -5.99 21.88 -6.35
C SER A 287 -6.55 22.16 -4.95
N ASN A 288 -6.94 23.42 -4.72
CA ASN A 288 -7.49 23.92 -3.46
C ASN A 288 -8.80 23.24 -3.06
N ILE A 289 -9.53 22.65 -4.03
CA ILE A 289 -10.69 21.80 -3.75
C ILE A 289 -10.39 20.64 -2.76
N ASN A 290 -9.15 20.14 -2.74
CA ASN A 290 -8.71 19.06 -1.85
C ASN A 290 -7.88 19.57 -0.65
N LEU A 291 -7.88 20.88 -0.40
CA LEU A 291 -7.06 21.46 0.66
C LEU A 291 -7.46 20.89 2.03
N MET A 292 -8.75 20.73 2.32
CA MET A 292 -9.23 20.16 3.58
C MET A 292 -8.67 18.76 3.85
N GLU A 293 -8.63 17.88 2.83
CA GLU A 293 -8.03 16.55 2.96
C GLU A 293 -6.53 16.65 3.27
N SER A 294 -5.83 17.60 2.64
CA SER A 294 -4.41 17.85 2.87
C SER A 294 -4.15 18.41 4.29
N LEU A 295 -5.05 19.24 4.81
CA LEU A 295 -5.03 19.76 6.19
C LEU A 295 -5.23 18.67 7.25
N GLU A 296 -5.87 17.56 6.88
CA GLU A 296 -6.03 16.36 7.71
C GLU A 296 -4.83 15.38 7.60
N GLY A 297 -3.82 15.73 6.79
CA GLY A 297 -2.65 14.91 6.49
C GLY A 297 -2.88 13.84 5.41
N GLU A 298 -3.97 13.96 4.65
CA GLU A 298 -4.25 13.12 3.48
C GLU A 298 -3.95 13.92 2.20
N GLY A 299 -2.69 14.02 1.82
CA GLY A 299 -2.28 14.75 0.62
C GLY A 299 -0.93 15.45 0.75
N ASP A 300 -0.65 16.30 -0.23
CA ASP A 300 0.56 17.12 -0.31
C ASP A 300 0.13 18.59 -0.31
N LEU A 301 0.83 19.44 0.45
CA LEU A 301 0.65 20.89 0.42
C LEU A 301 1.55 21.49 -0.66
N ASP A 302 0.95 22.06 -1.70
CA ASP A 302 1.67 22.63 -2.83
C ASP A 302 1.88 24.15 -2.66
N PHE A 303 2.95 24.53 -1.97
CA PHE A 303 3.29 25.93 -1.73
C PHE A 303 4.21 26.50 -2.80
N PHE A 304 3.80 27.62 -3.38
CA PHE A 304 4.69 28.53 -4.09
C PHE A 304 5.18 29.60 -3.11
N VAL A 305 6.48 29.89 -3.10
CA VAL A 305 7.09 30.90 -2.23
C VAL A 305 7.85 31.89 -3.09
N GLY A 306 7.61 33.18 -2.88
CA GLY A 306 8.33 34.26 -3.55
C GLY A 306 9.83 34.18 -3.28
N ARG A 307 10.66 34.48 -4.28
CA ARG A 307 12.12 34.31 -4.21
C ARG A 307 12.75 34.99 -2.99
N GLU A 308 12.25 36.17 -2.65
CA GLU A 308 12.72 36.96 -1.51
C GLU A 308 12.38 36.33 -0.16
N SER A 309 11.27 35.60 -0.07
CA SER A 309 10.81 34.94 1.16
C SER A 309 11.24 33.48 1.27
N VAL A 310 11.98 32.92 0.30
CA VAL A 310 12.42 31.51 0.35
C VAL A 310 13.28 31.24 1.59
N SER A 311 14.19 32.15 1.94
CA SER A 311 15.05 31.97 3.12
C SER A 311 14.23 31.89 4.41
N ALA A 312 13.33 32.85 4.62
CA ALA A 312 12.43 32.86 5.78
C ALA A 312 11.54 31.62 5.83
N PHE A 313 10.97 31.20 4.69
CA PHE A 313 10.18 29.97 4.62
C PHE A 313 10.98 28.73 5.02
N LEU A 314 12.22 28.61 4.54
CA LEU A 314 13.10 27.49 4.88
C LEU A 314 13.47 27.47 6.36
N GLU A 315 13.65 28.64 6.96
CA GLU A 315 13.88 28.78 8.40
C GLU A 315 12.67 28.30 9.21
N VAL A 316 11.47 28.77 8.88
CA VAL A 316 10.22 28.36 9.54
C VAL A 316 10.03 26.84 9.50
N ILE A 317 10.13 26.23 8.32
CA ILE A 317 9.92 24.77 8.21
C ILE A 317 11.03 23.98 8.94
N ALA A 318 12.26 24.49 8.98
CA ALA A 318 13.35 23.87 9.73
C ALA A 318 13.10 23.92 11.25
N GLN A 319 12.67 25.06 11.78
CA GLN A 319 12.29 25.22 13.19
C GLN A 319 11.13 24.29 13.58
N LEU A 320 10.17 24.07 12.67
CA LEU A 320 9.06 23.15 12.86
C LEU A 320 9.43 21.66 12.64
N GLY A 321 10.70 21.35 12.38
CA GLY A 321 11.20 19.98 12.27
C GLY A 321 10.89 19.30 10.93
N PHE A 322 10.65 20.06 9.87
CA PHE A 322 10.53 19.51 8.53
C PHE A 322 11.90 19.11 7.96
N LYS A 323 11.91 18.04 7.15
CA LYS A 323 13.11 17.44 6.58
C LYS A 323 13.02 17.38 5.07
N ALA A 324 14.06 17.88 4.42
CA ALA A 324 14.20 17.81 2.97
C ALA A 324 14.36 16.35 2.52
N ALA A 325 13.69 16.02 1.42
CA ALA A 325 13.75 14.73 0.75
C ALA A 325 14.10 14.90 -0.73
N LYS A 326 14.85 13.94 -1.24
CA LYS A 326 15.36 13.89 -2.61
C LYS A 326 14.96 12.60 -3.33
N ILE A 327 14.98 12.64 -4.65
CA ILE A 327 14.63 11.48 -5.47
C ILE A 327 15.90 10.67 -5.75
N ARG A 328 15.86 9.37 -5.46
CA ARG A 328 17.03 8.50 -5.59
C ARG A 328 17.36 8.14 -7.05
N TYR A 329 16.35 7.89 -7.86
CA TYR A 329 16.49 7.51 -9.26
C TYR A 329 15.60 8.36 -10.15
N GLY A 330 16.15 8.85 -11.26
CA GLY A 330 15.42 9.67 -12.22
C GLY A 330 15.74 11.16 -12.07
N PRO A 331 15.13 12.01 -12.90
CA PRO A 331 15.36 13.44 -12.85
C PRO A 331 14.66 14.07 -11.65
N GLU A 332 15.36 14.95 -10.95
CA GLU A 332 14.73 15.91 -10.05
C GLU A 332 14.17 17.07 -10.86
N THR A 333 13.09 17.67 -10.36
CA THR A 333 12.51 18.86 -11.01
C THR A 333 13.18 20.09 -10.44
N PRO A 334 13.89 20.89 -11.25
CA PRO A 334 14.50 22.14 -10.78
C PRO A 334 13.46 23.03 -10.09
N GLY A 335 13.83 23.71 -9.02
CA GLY A 335 12.92 24.62 -8.29
C GLY A 335 11.75 23.95 -7.57
N VAL A 336 11.73 22.61 -7.48
CA VAL A 336 10.75 21.85 -6.69
C VAL A 336 11.48 21.00 -5.66
N THR A 337 11.19 21.24 -4.39
CA THR A 337 11.79 20.51 -3.27
C THR A 337 10.71 19.89 -2.39
N HIS A 338 11.01 18.73 -1.80
CA HIS A 338 10.07 17.98 -0.98
C HIS A 338 10.47 18.09 0.48
N TYR A 339 9.56 18.51 1.34
CA TYR A 339 9.76 18.53 2.80
C TYR A 339 8.72 17.68 3.49
N TYR A 340 9.13 16.95 4.51
CA TYR A 340 8.24 16.14 5.34
C TYR A 340 8.33 16.59 6.79
N GLY A 341 7.22 16.64 7.52
CA GLY A 341 7.20 16.96 8.95
C GLY A 341 6.29 16.00 9.70
N LEU A 342 6.62 15.69 10.96
CA LEU A 342 5.80 14.82 11.81
C LEU A 342 4.83 15.65 12.64
N ASP A 343 3.53 15.40 12.48
CA ASP A 343 2.55 15.93 13.42
C ASP A 343 2.62 15.13 14.73
N ALA A 344 3.03 15.80 15.81
CA ALA A 344 3.33 15.18 17.10
C ALA A 344 2.10 14.58 17.79
N SER A 345 0.90 15.08 17.52
CA SER A 345 -0.36 14.56 18.09
C SER A 345 -0.84 13.29 17.40
N THR A 346 -0.77 13.25 16.07
CA THR A 346 -1.37 12.17 15.28
C THR A 346 -0.35 11.14 14.78
N GLY A 347 0.93 11.50 14.75
CA GLY A 347 2.00 10.69 14.18
C GLY A 347 1.87 10.53 12.66
N LYS A 348 1.14 11.42 11.98
CA LYS A 348 1.06 11.51 10.52
C LYS A 348 2.23 12.35 9.98
N LEU A 349 2.68 12.03 8.77
CA LEU A 349 3.67 12.84 8.05
C LEU A 349 2.93 13.84 7.16
N VAL A 350 3.18 15.12 7.38
CA VAL A 350 2.77 16.22 6.51
C VAL A 350 3.82 16.37 5.42
N HIS A 351 3.39 16.53 4.18
CA HIS A 351 4.28 16.71 3.03
C HIS A 351 4.07 18.07 2.41
N ILE A 352 5.15 18.83 2.28
CA ILE A 352 5.18 20.10 1.57
C ILE A 352 5.94 19.91 0.27
N HIS A 353 5.29 20.26 -0.84
CA HIS A 353 5.94 20.55 -2.10
C HIS A 353 6.23 22.05 -2.16
N LEU A 354 7.51 22.40 -2.01
CA LEU A 354 7.96 23.77 -2.15
C LEU A 354 8.33 24.04 -3.61
N PHE A 355 7.65 25.02 -4.21
CA PHE A 355 7.91 25.55 -5.54
C PHE A 355 8.56 26.92 -5.42
N THR A 356 9.75 27.10 -6.00
CA THR A 356 10.41 28.42 -6.13
C THR A 356 10.23 29.03 -7.51
N ASN A 357 9.80 28.23 -8.49
CA ASN A 357 9.40 28.63 -9.84
C ASN A 357 8.15 27.82 -10.23
N ILE A 358 7.28 28.37 -11.08
CA ILE A 358 6.04 27.69 -11.50
C ILE A 358 6.31 26.70 -12.62
N ILE A 359 6.79 25.53 -12.22
CA ILE A 359 7.14 24.42 -13.12
C ILE A 359 6.03 23.38 -13.10
N THR A 360 5.42 23.19 -14.26
CA THR A 360 4.21 22.37 -14.43
C THR A 360 4.21 21.63 -15.77
N GLY A 361 3.10 20.96 -16.09
CA GLY A 361 2.92 20.25 -17.35
C GLY A 361 2.63 18.77 -17.15
N GLU A 362 3.31 17.93 -17.92
CA GLU A 362 3.04 16.49 -17.98
C GLU A 362 3.34 15.79 -16.64
N SER A 363 2.65 14.68 -16.35
CA SER A 363 2.74 14.04 -15.03
C SER A 363 4.14 13.52 -14.69
N PHE A 364 4.88 13.04 -15.68
CA PHE A 364 6.18 12.41 -15.50
C PHE A 364 7.35 13.35 -15.76
N VAL A 365 7.14 14.37 -16.58
CA VAL A 365 8.15 15.36 -16.97
C VAL A 365 7.47 16.73 -16.88
N LYS A 366 7.90 17.57 -15.94
CA LYS A 366 7.35 18.91 -15.80
C LYS A 366 7.82 19.78 -16.97
N SER A 367 7.01 19.82 -18.02
CA SER A 367 7.44 20.27 -19.34
C SER A 367 7.37 21.77 -19.58
N HIS A 368 6.73 22.55 -18.72
CA HIS A 368 6.52 23.98 -18.90
C HIS A 368 6.90 24.78 -17.65
N SER A 369 7.46 25.96 -17.84
CA SER A 369 7.71 26.96 -16.79
C SER A 369 6.88 28.20 -17.09
N PHE A 370 5.96 28.56 -16.20
CA PHE A 370 5.13 29.75 -16.38
C PHE A 370 5.67 30.93 -15.56
N PRO A 371 5.65 32.15 -16.11
CA PRO A 371 6.04 33.36 -15.40
C PRO A 371 4.88 33.91 -14.56
N PHE A 372 4.22 33.05 -13.77
CA PHE A 372 3.01 33.40 -13.02
C PHE A 372 3.29 33.77 -11.56
N GLU A 373 4.56 33.95 -11.20
CA GLU A 373 4.98 34.21 -9.82
C GLU A 373 4.25 35.43 -9.21
N ARG A 374 4.14 36.54 -9.94
CA ARG A 374 3.40 37.73 -9.50
C ARG A 374 1.90 37.46 -9.39
N MET A 375 1.28 36.89 -10.43
CA MET A 375 -0.13 36.52 -10.44
C MET A 375 -0.50 35.70 -9.20
N LEU A 376 0.34 34.73 -8.83
CA LEU A 376 0.08 33.84 -7.70
C LEU A 376 0.16 34.55 -6.35
N LEU A 377 1.13 35.45 -6.15
CA LEU A 377 1.33 36.13 -4.87
C LEU A 377 0.34 37.30 -4.68
N GLU A 378 -0.03 37.98 -5.77
CA GLU A 378 -0.92 39.15 -5.71
C GLU A 378 -2.41 38.77 -5.67
N ASN A 379 -2.77 37.57 -6.13
CA ASN A 379 -4.16 37.11 -6.18
C ASN A 379 -4.43 35.97 -5.19
N CYS A 380 -4.09 36.18 -3.91
CA CYS A 380 -4.34 35.24 -2.83
C CYS A 380 -5.63 35.57 -2.06
N ASP A 381 -6.41 34.54 -1.77
CA ASP A 381 -7.47 34.56 -0.76
C ASP A 381 -6.98 33.87 0.53
N ARG A 382 -7.78 33.94 1.59
CA ARG A 382 -7.55 33.16 2.82
C ARG A 382 -8.54 32.00 2.92
N MET A 383 -8.02 30.80 3.14
CA MET A 383 -8.81 29.64 3.50
C MET A 383 -8.24 29.05 4.79
N ASP A 384 -9.06 29.02 5.84
CA ASP A 384 -8.63 28.83 7.23
C ASP A 384 -7.54 29.85 7.62
N GLN A 385 -6.29 29.40 7.75
CA GLN A 385 -5.13 30.23 8.10
C GLN A 385 -4.09 30.32 6.97
N LEU A 386 -4.31 29.64 5.84
CA LEU A 386 -3.35 29.60 4.75
C LEU A 386 -3.73 30.60 3.64
N ALA A 387 -2.71 31.24 3.07
CA ALA A 387 -2.83 31.94 1.80
C ALA A 387 -3.04 30.91 0.67
N VAL A 388 -4.17 31.01 -0.02
CA VAL A 388 -4.55 30.14 -1.13
C VAL A 388 -4.76 30.96 -2.38
N LEU A 389 -4.47 30.39 -3.54
CA LEU A 389 -4.70 31.09 -4.80
C LEU A 389 -6.20 31.38 -4.98
N SER A 390 -6.54 32.61 -5.33
CA SER A 390 -7.93 32.97 -5.62
C SER A 390 -8.48 32.12 -6.76
N LYS A 391 -9.79 31.82 -6.71
CA LYS A 391 -10.43 30.94 -7.71
C LYS A 391 -10.22 31.42 -9.15
N PRO A 392 -10.29 32.73 -9.48
CA PRO A 392 -10.05 33.18 -10.86
C PRO A 392 -8.62 32.90 -11.34
N ALA A 393 -7.62 33.14 -10.49
CA ALA A 393 -6.23 32.85 -10.82
C ALA A 393 -5.97 31.33 -10.89
N GLU A 394 -6.55 30.55 -9.97
CA GLU A 394 -6.46 29.09 -9.99
C GLU A 394 -7.13 28.49 -11.23
N LEU A 395 -8.24 29.06 -11.71
CA LEU A 395 -8.90 28.62 -12.95
C LEU A 395 -7.98 28.72 -14.16
N VAL A 396 -7.26 29.84 -14.32
CA VAL A 396 -6.27 30.03 -15.39
C VAL A 396 -5.21 28.92 -15.32
N VAL A 397 -4.62 28.72 -14.15
CA VAL A 397 -3.60 27.69 -13.93
C VAL A 397 -4.15 26.28 -14.19
N PHE A 398 -5.35 25.99 -13.70
CA PHE A 398 -6.01 24.69 -13.83
C PHE A 398 -6.28 24.33 -15.29
N VAL A 399 -6.88 25.23 -16.07
CA VAL A 399 -7.23 25.00 -17.47
C VAL A 399 -5.97 24.80 -18.31
N LEU A 400 -5.00 25.71 -18.21
CA LEU A 400 -3.75 25.59 -18.98
C LEU A 400 -3.00 24.28 -18.67
N ARG A 401 -2.90 23.92 -17.39
CA ARG A 401 -2.28 22.64 -16.97
C ARG A 401 -3.04 21.43 -17.48
N THR A 402 -4.36 21.47 -17.48
CA THR A 402 -5.20 20.37 -17.92
C THR A 402 -5.06 20.14 -19.43
N PHE A 403 -5.06 21.21 -20.23
CA PHE A 403 -4.87 21.09 -21.68
C PHE A 403 -3.42 20.78 -22.08
N ILE A 404 -2.42 21.15 -21.27
CA ILE A 404 -1.09 20.57 -21.42
C ILE A 404 -1.17 19.05 -21.25
N LYS A 405 -1.76 18.53 -20.16
CA LYS A 405 -1.85 17.08 -19.92
C LYS A 405 -2.62 16.34 -21.04
N TYR A 406 -3.71 16.90 -21.56
CA TYR A 406 -4.44 16.29 -22.69
C TYR A 406 -3.59 16.12 -23.96
N GLY A 407 -2.56 16.95 -24.16
CA GLY A 407 -1.65 16.82 -25.31
C GLY A 407 -0.50 15.82 -25.12
N SER A 408 -0.46 15.06 -24.02
CA SER A 408 0.58 14.07 -23.72
C SER A 408 0.01 12.65 -23.69
N LEU A 409 0.54 11.76 -24.53
CA LEU A 409 0.07 10.36 -24.61
C LEU A 409 0.06 9.65 -23.25
N SER A 410 1.06 9.89 -22.42
CA SER A 410 1.15 9.25 -21.09
C SER A 410 0.09 9.76 -20.12
N ASP A 411 -0.27 11.04 -20.23
CA ASP A 411 -1.30 11.68 -19.41
C ASP A 411 -2.70 11.36 -19.93
N ILE A 412 -2.89 11.22 -21.24
CA ILE A 412 -4.16 10.74 -21.84
C ILE A 412 -4.59 9.43 -21.18
N VAL A 413 -3.66 8.47 -21.05
CA VAL A 413 -3.93 7.18 -20.40
C VAL A 413 -4.22 7.35 -18.91
N ARG A 414 -3.57 8.31 -18.23
CA ARG A 414 -3.74 8.55 -16.79
C ARG A 414 -5.05 9.30 -16.46
N LEU A 415 -5.46 10.20 -17.35
CA LEU A 415 -6.69 10.98 -17.25
C LEU A 415 -7.91 10.15 -17.66
N PHE A 416 -7.70 9.02 -18.33
CA PHE A 416 -8.77 8.10 -18.66
C PHE A 416 -9.50 7.62 -17.39
N GLY A 417 -10.78 7.98 -17.28
CA GLY A 417 -11.62 7.67 -16.11
C GLY A 417 -11.58 8.70 -14.97
N LYS A 418 -10.80 9.78 -15.09
CA LYS A 418 -10.75 10.90 -14.12
C LYS A 418 -11.50 12.17 -14.56
N PHE A 419 -12.24 12.08 -15.66
CA PHE A 419 -12.96 13.23 -16.22
C PHE A 419 -13.98 13.82 -15.25
N GLY A 420 -14.63 12.98 -14.44
CA GLY A 420 -15.59 13.43 -13.42
C GLY A 420 -14.93 14.28 -12.33
N ASP A 421 -13.69 13.97 -11.95
CA ASP A 421 -12.97 14.74 -10.93
C ASP A 421 -12.51 16.09 -11.47
N LEU A 422 -12.04 16.13 -12.73
CA LEU A 422 -11.70 17.40 -13.40
C LEU A 422 -12.91 18.32 -13.57
N ASN A 423 -14.07 17.75 -13.91
CA ASN A 423 -15.31 18.52 -14.02
C ASN A 423 -15.76 19.06 -12.65
N LYS A 424 -15.62 18.28 -11.58
CA LYS A 424 -15.87 18.76 -10.20
C LYS A 424 -14.95 19.92 -9.82
N GLU A 425 -13.64 19.81 -10.10
CA GLU A 425 -12.68 20.89 -9.83
C GLU A 425 -13.03 22.14 -10.63
N LEU A 426 -13.37 22.00 -11.92
CA LEU A 426 -13.82 23.12 -12.75
C LEU A 426 -15.07 23.80 -12.17
N LEU A 427 -16.10 23.02 -11.83
CA LEU A 427 -17.35 23.58 -11.30
C LEU A 427 -17.16 24.24 -9.94
N TRP A 428 -16.22 23.77 -9.12
CA TRP A 428 -15.85 24.42 -7.87
C TRP A 428 -15.16 25.77 -8.11
N LEU A 429 -14.27 25.84 -9.10
CA LEU A 429 -13.57 27.07 -9.49
C LEU A 429 -14.52 28.12 -10.11
N LEU A 430 -15.54 27.66 -10.85
CA LEU A 430 -16.56 28.53 -11.43
C LEU A 430 -17.67 28.93 -10.44
N ASN A 431 -17.73 28.30 -9.26
CA ASN A 431 -18.82 28.53 -8.33
C ASN A 431 -18.74 29.93 -7.70
N ASN A 432 -19.76 30.75 -7.98
CA ASN A 432 -19.92 32.13 -7.53
C ASN A 432 -18.84 33.11 -8.03
N GLU A 433 -18.17 32.79 -9.14
CA GLU A 433 -17.10 33.62 -9.72
C GLU A 433 -17.44 34.09 -11.14
N ASP A 434 -17.09 35.33 -11.46
CA ASP A 434 -17.14 35.83 -12.83
C ASP A 434 -15.88 35.40 -13.61
N ILE A 435 -16.09 34.70 -14.72
CA ILE A 435 -15.02 34.29 -15.64
C ILE A 435 -14.27 35.51 -16.18
N GLY A 436 -14.90 36.70 -16.26
CA GLY A 436 -14.27 37.94 -16.72
C GLY A 436 -12.97 38.30 -15.98
N ARG A 437 -12.92 38.08 -14.67
CA ARG A 437 -11.69 38.30 -13.88
C ARG A 437 -10.59 37.30 -14.27
N SER A 438 -10.95 36.04 -14.55
CA SER A 438 -10.00 35.02 -15.02
C SER A 438 -9.45 35.36 -16.41
N LEU A 439 -10.28 35.90 -17.30
CA LEU A 439 -9.87 36.34 -18.64
C LEU A 439 -8.93 37.55 -18.57
N SER A 440 -9.20 38.49 -17.66
CA SER A 440 -8.33 39.64 -17.42
C SER A 440 -6.93 39.19 -16.97
N LEU A 441 -6.86 38.28 -16.00
CA LEU A 441 -5.61 37.67 -15.55
C LEU A 441 -4.91 36.87 -16.66
N LEU A 442 -5.67 36.15 -17.48
CA LEU A 442 -5.10 35.43 -18.63
C LEU A 442 -4.44 36.38 -19.62
N ASN A 443 -5.08 37.50 -19.95
CA ASN A 443 -4.55 38.48 -20.91
C ASN A 443 -3.29 39.17 -20.39
N GLU A 444 -3.27 39.49 -19.10
CA GLU A 444 -2.13 40.14 -18.46
C GLU A 444 -0.92 39.20 -18.37
N TYR A 445 -1.11 37.98 -17.87
CA TYR A 445 0.01 37.07 -17.54
C TYR A 445 0.32 36.03 -18.61
N CYS A 446 -0.63 35.72 -19.51
CA CYS A 446 -0.47 34.71 -20.57
C CYS A 446 -1.15 35.11 -21.89
N PRO A 447 -0.80 36.25 -22.50
CA PRO A 447 -1.43 36.75 -23.74
C PRO A 447 -1.24 35.82 -24.95
N ALA A 448 -0.36 34.83 -24.85
CA ALA A 448 -0.17 33.82 -25.88
C ALA A 448 -1.44 32.99 -26.18
N VAL A 449 -2.33 32.85 -25.20
CA VAL A 449 -3.59 32.11 -25.33
C VAL A 449 -4.73 33.13 -25.39
N SER A 450 -5.48 33.14 -26.50
CA SER A 450 -6.63 34.04 -26.64
C SER A 450 -7.78 33.64 -25.71
N GLU A 451 -8.57 34.64 -25.29
CA GLU A 451 -9.78 34.42 -24.49
C GLU A 451 -10.71 33.37 -25.12
N SER A 452 -10.94 33.48 -26.43
CA SER A 452 -11.77 32.52 -27.17
C SER A 452 -11.24 31.08 -27.08
N LEU A 453 -9.91 30.87 -27.13
CA LEU A 453 -9.33 29.55 -27.00
C LEU A 453 -9.46 29.03 -25.57
N PHE A 454 -9.34 29.91 -24.57
CA PHE A 454 -9.51 29.58 -23.17
C PHE A 454 -10.95 29.19 -22.83
N LEU A 455 -11.94 29.95 -23.30
CA LEU A 455 -13.36 29.64 -23.12
C LEU A 455 -13.75 28.29 -23.76
N ASN A 456 -13.28 28.03 -24.99
CA ASN A 456 -13.45 26.72 -25.64
C ASN A 456 -12.84 25.58 -24.80
N CYS A 457 -11.74 25.84 -24.08
CA CYS A 457 -11.12 24.86 -23.18
C CYS A 457 -11.99 24.60 -21.94
N VAL A 458 -12.55 25.65 -21.34
CA VAL A 458 -13.47 25.57 -20.20
C VAL A 458 -14.73 24.76 -20.59
N GLU A 459 -15.37 25.12 -21.69
CA GLU A 459 -16.54 24.43 -22.23
C GLU A 459 -16.26 22.95 -22.51
N ALA A 460 -15.12 22.66 -23.14
CA ALA A 460 -14.76 21.28 -23.45
C ALA A 460 -14.61 20.40 -22.19
N ILE A 461 -14.19 20.97 -21.04
CA ILE A 461 -14.16 20.25 -19.76
C ILE A 461 -15.58 20.14 -19.17
N ASN A 462 -16.39 21.20 -19.24
CA ASN A 462 -17.72 21.27 -18.65
C ASN A 462 -18.73 20.34 -19.33
N GLU A 463 -18.86 20.43 -20.66
CA GLU A 463 -19.89 19.74 -21.46
C GLU A 463 -19.50 18.31 -21.86
N ASN A 464 -18.44 17.78 -21.26
CA ASN A 464 -17.90 16.45 -21.56
C ASN A 464 -17.71 16.21 -23.07
N HIS A 465 -17.19 17.21 -23.79
CA HIS A 465 -16.88 17.12 -25.22
C HIS A 465 -16.09 15.85 -25.57
N SER A 466 -16.21 15.43 -26.82
CA SER A 466 -15.49 14.27 -27.35
C SER A 466 -14.00 14.35 -26.99
N PHE A 467 -13.42 13.21 -26.62
CA PHE A 467 -12.03 13.16 -26.22
C PHE A 467 -11.08 13.69 -27.31
N ILE A 468 -11.43 13.44 -28.57
CA ILE A 468 -10.68 13.91 -29.74
C ILE A 468 -10.69 15.44 -29.81
N SER A 469 -11.84 16.09 -29.56
CA SER A 469 -11.95 17.55 -29.51
C SER A 469 -11.02 18.15 -28.44
N LYS A 470 -10.98 17.54 -27.24
CA LYS A 470 -10.07 17.94 -26.15
C LYS A 470 -8.60 17.84 -26.56
N VAL A 471 -8.23 16.79 -27.29
CA VAL A 471 -6.87 16.61 -27.81
C VAL A 471 -6.52 17.67 -28.86
N PHE A 472 -7.42 18.00 -29.79
CA PHE A 472 -7.17 19.05 -30.78
C PHE A 472 -6.99 20.43 -30.13
N LEU A 473 -7.85 20.78 -29.17
CA LEU A 473 -7.69 22.01 -28.38
C LEU A 473 -6.37 22.00 -27.62
N ALA A 474 -5.99 20.86 -27.02
CA ALA A 474 -4.72 20.70 -26.33
C ALA A 474 -3.52 20.95 -27.24
N LEU A 475 -3.54 20.45 -28.48
CA LEU A 475 -2.48 20.71 -29.46
C LEU A 475 -2.38 22.20 -29.81
N ARG A 476 -3.51 22.90 -29.95
CA ARG A 476 -3.54 24.35 -30.18
C ARG A 476 -2.96 25.13 -28.99
N VAL A 477 -3.39 24.81 -27.78
CA VAL A 477 -2.87 25.42 -26.54
C VAL A 477 -1.36 25.18 -26.43
N ARG A 478 -0.87 23.97 -26.65
CA ARG A 478 0.57 23.66 -26.57
C ARG A 478 1.40 24.36 -27.63
N LYS A 479 0.84 24.57 -28.83
CA LYS A 479 1.50 25.39 -29.87
C LYS A 479 1.66 26.84 -29.40
N ARG A 480 0.63 27.42 -28.77
CA ARG A 480 0.67 28.78 -28.21
C ARG A 480 1.63 28.89 -27.02
N LEU A 481 1.68 27.87 -26.16
CA LEU A 481 2.54 27.84 -24.97
C LEU A 481 3.97 27.32 -25.24
N ARG A 482 4.39 27.22 -26.51
CA ARG A 482 5.70 26.68 -26.88
C ARG A 482 6.86 27.46 -26.25
N ASN A 483 6.70 28.78 -26.09
CA ASN A 483 7.73 29.64 -25.49
C ASN A 483 7.93 29.35 -23.99
N PHE A 484 6.96 28.73 -23.33
CA PHE A 484 7.05 28.29 -21.94
C PHE A 484 7.55 26.85 -21.79
N ALA A 485 7.77 26.12 -22.91
CA ALA A 485 8.22 24.73 -22.86
C ALA A 485 9.71 24.64 -22.50
N GLN A 486 10.03 23.84 -21.49
CA GLN A 486 11.42 23.60 -21.07
C GLN A 486 12.16 22.60 -21.96
N TYR A 487 11.42 21.80 -22.72
CA TYR A 487 11.97 20.72 -23.50
C TYR A 487 11.64 20.89 -24.98
N THR A 488 12.65 20.71 -25.81
CA THR A 488 12.48 20.36 -27.21
C THR A 488 11.92 18.94 -27.33
N PHE A 489 11.48 18.54 -28.52
CA PHE A 489 10.96 17.20 -28.75
C PHE A 489 11.97 16.10 -28.37
N THR A 490 13.25 16.27 -28.72
CA THR A 490 14.32 15.30 -28.45
C THR A 490 14.65 15.19 -26.96
N THR A 491 14.86 16.33 -26.30
CA THR A 491 15.15 16.39 -24.86
C THR A 491 13.98 15.86 -24.02
N ARG A 492 12.73 16.09 -24.45
CA ARG A 492 11.54 15.50 -23.83
C ARG A 492 11.57 13.98 -23.90
N THR A 493 11.84 13.40 -25.07
CA THR A 493 11.92 11.95 -25.25
C THR A 493 13.00 11.33 -24.37
N PHE A 494 14.16 11.98 -24.27
CA PHE A 494 15.23 11.55 -23.38
C PHE A 494 14.84 11.64 -21.90
N ALA A 495 14.14 12.70 -21.48
CA ALA A 495 13.62 12.83 -20.12
C ALA A 495 12.64 11.69 -19.78
N TYR A 496 11.74 11.33 -20.70
CA TYR A 496 10.87 10.17 -20.54
C TYR A 496 11.65 8.85 -20.44
N ALA A 497 12.66 8.64 -21.29
CA ALA A 497 13.51 7.46 -21.23
C ALA A 497 14.22 7.35 -19.87
N ARG A 498 14.73 8.46 -19.31
CA ARG A 498 15.32 8.49 -17.96
C ARG A 498 14.32 8.11 -16.87
N VAL A 499 13.08 8.60 -16.95
CA VAL A 499 12.01 8.22 -16.00
C VAL A 499 11.67 6.72 -16.12
N LEU A 500 11.59 6.18 -17.34
CA LEU A 500 11.35 4.75 -17.58
C LEU A 500 12.48 3.89 -17.03
N LEU A 501 13.74 4.25 -17.29
CA LEU A 501 14.91 3.56 -16.74
C LEU A 501 14.95 3.61 -15.21
N ALA A 502 14.59 4.74 -14.61
CA ALA A 502 14.48 4.87 -13.16
C ALA A 502 13.42 3.93 -12.59
N LYS A 503 12.23 3.88 -13.21
CA LYS A 503 11.17 2.94 -12.81
C LYS A 503 11.61 1.48 -12.94
N LEU A 504 12.28 1.13 -14.04
CA LEU A 504 12.81 -0.22 -14.26
C LEU A 504 13.81 -0.60 -13.16
N LYS A 505 14.73 0.31 -12.79
CA LYS A 505 15.67 0.10 -11.68
C LYS A 505 14.96 -0.09 -10.34
N CYS A 506 13.89 0.65 -10.07
CA CYS A 506 13.08 0.46 -8.86
C CYS A 506 12.41 -0.92 -8.84
N ILE A 507 11.87 -1.37 -9.97
CA ILE A 507 11.21 -2.68 -10.10
C ILE A 507 12.22 -3.81 -9.88
N LEU A 508 13.37 -3.77 -10.57
CA LEU A 508 14.43 -4.78 -10.46
C LEU A 508 14.99 -4.91 -9.03
N LYS A 509 14.93 -3.84 -8.24
CA LYS A 509 15.37 -3.84 -6.83
C LYS A 509 14.24 -4.12 -5.84
N GLY A 510 13.10 -4.65 -6.29
CA GLY A 510 12.00 -5.09 -5.45
C GLY A 510 10.97 -4.01 -5.13
N ASN A 511 10.70 -3.09 -6.06
CA ASN A 511 9.74 -1.98 -5.91
C ASN A 511 10.05 -1.07 -4.71
N LEU A 512 11.32 -0.77 -4.50
CA LEU A 512 11.73 0.23 -3.50
C LEU A 512 11.08 1.57 -3.82
N LYS A 513 10.57 2.23 -2.78
CA LYS A 513 10.22 3.66 -2.86
C LYS A 513 11.45 4.46 -3.26
N ASN A 514 11.21 5.57 -3.95
CA ASN A 514 12.25 6.32 -4.65
C ASN A 514 12.65 7.62 -3.94
N LYS A 515 12.15 7.88 -2.73
CA LYS A 515 12.50 9.07 -1.95
C LYS A 515 13.46 8.70 -0.81
N THR A 516 14.45 9.55 -0.57
CA THR A 516 15.40 9.45 0.54
C THR A 516 15.53 10.80 1.21
N LEU A 517 15.90 10.87 2.48
CA LEU A 517 16.18 12.15 3.13
C LEU A 517 17.45 12.79 2.54
N SER A 518 17.48 14.12 2.51
CA SER A 518 18.66 14.87 2.08
C SER A 518 19.83 14.72 3.06
N SER A 519 19.54 14.56 4.36
CA SER A 519 20.51 14.24 5.43
C SER A 519 21.18 12.87 5.25
N GLY A 520 20.61 11.99 4.43
CA GLY A 520 21.12 10.65 4.15
C GLY A 520 20.28 9.54 4.75
N GLY A 521 20.87 8.34 4.84
CA GLY A 521 20.23 7.17 5.42
C GLY A 521 20.60 7.01 6.89
N ALA A 522 19.79 6.25 7.64
CA ALA A 522 20.01 5.97 9.05
C ALA A 522 19.74 4.50 9.38
N VAL A 523 20.43 3.98 10.40
CA VAL A 523 20.20 2.64 10.96
C VAL A 523 19.46 2.79 12.29
N ILE A 524 18.22 2.30 12.31
CA ILE A 524 17.32 2.33 13.47
C ILE A 524 17.25 0.91 14.04
N ALA A 525 17.82 0.71 15.23
CA ALA A 525 17.84 -0.56 15.92
C ALA A 525 16.75 -0.63 16.99
N PHE A 526 15.94 -1.69 16.95
CA PHE A 526 15.00 -2.01 18.02
C PHE A 526 15.59 -3.11 18.91
N VAL A 527 15.73 -2.79 20.19
CA VAL A 527 16.33 -3.68 21.19
C VAL A 527 15.38 -3.82 22.37
N GLY A 528 15.32 -5.01 22.95
CA GLY A 528 14.48 -5.31 24.10
C GLY A 528 14.22 -6.80 24.22
N ALA A 529 13.76 -7.22 25.40
CA ALA A 529 13.44 -8.60 25.72
C ALA A 529 12.39 -9.20 24.76
N ASP A 530 12.23 -10.52 24.81
CA ASP A 530 11.17 -11.19 24.06
C ASP A 530 9.80 -10.81 24.65
N ALA A 531 8.78 -10.75 23.79
CA ALA A 531 7.40 -10.34 24.14
C ALA A 531 7.17 -8.85 24.53
N THR A 532 8.12 -7.95 24.25
CA THR A 532 7.95 -6.48 24.45
C THR A 532 7.19 -5.74 23.33
N GLY A 533 6.67 -6.45 22.32
CA GLY A 533 6.02 -5.81 21.17
C GLY A 533 6.98 -5.28 20.08
N LYS A 534 8.28 -5.59 20.18
CA LYS A 534 9.32 -5.23 19.19
C LYS A 534 8.95 -5.50 17.74
N SER A 535 8.50 -6.71 17.42
CA SER A 535 8.16 -7.08 16.04
C SER A 535 6.99 -6.25 15.50
N THR A 536 6.05 -5.84 16.38
CA THR A 536 4.95 -4.94 16.05
C THR A 536 5.47 -3.54 15.74
N LEU A 537 6.31 -2.96 16.61
CA LEU A 537 6.89 -1.63 16.38
C LEU A 537 7.80 -1.56 15.15
N VAL A 538 8.58 -2.62 14.89
CA VAL A 538 9.38 -2.73 13.67
C VAL A 538 8.50 -2.72 12.42
N ALA A 539 7.40 -3.49 12.43
CA ALA A 539 6.47 -3.54 11.31
C ALA A 539 5.72 -2.21 11.10
N GLU A 540 5.28 -1.57 12.19
CA GLU A 540 4.60 -0.27 12.12
C GLU A 540 5.54 0.85 11.65
N THR A 541 6.80 0.85 12.11
CA THR A 541 7.82 1.81 11.67
C THR A 541 8.16 1.61 10.19
N GLU A 542 8.30 0.36 9.75
CA GLU A 542 8.49 0.01 8.34
C GLU A 542 7.32 0.48 7.49
N ARG A 543 6.09 0.24 7.94
CA ARG A 543 4.88 0.68 7.25
C ARG A 543 4.78 2.19 7.18
N TRP A 544 5.08 2.89 8.28
CA TRP A 544 5.00 4.34 8.39
C TRP A 544 6.01 5.05 7.49
N LEU A 545 7.31 4.78 7.67
CA LEU A 545 8.37 5.38 6.85
C LEU A 545 8.31 4.87 5.40
N GLY A 546 7.97 3.60 5.20
CA GLY A 546 7.89 2.95 3.89
C GLY A 546 6.72 3.40 3.01
N LYS A 547 5.77 4.18 3.55
CA LYS A 547 4.78 4.90 2.71
C LYS A 547 5.49 5.88 1.76
N VAL A 548 6.55 6.53 2.25
CA VAL A 548 7.23 7.66 1.61
C VAL A 548 8.66 7.28 1.17
N PHE A 549 9.48 6.82 2.11
CA PHE A 549 10.92 6.68 1.94
C PHE A 549 11.36 5.28 1.53
N ALA A 550 12.58 5.18 0.98
CA ALA A 550 13.26 3.91 0.74
C ALA A 550 13.67 3.27 2.07
N VAL A 551 12.84 2.33 2.54
CA VAL A 551 13.05 1.61 3.80
C VAL A 551 13.46 0.16 3.56
N ARG A 552 14.33 -0.37 4.41
CA ARG A 552 14.72 -1.78 4.43
C ARG A 552 14.62 -2.34 5.84
N LYS A 553 13.85 -3.41 6.02
CA LYS A 553 13.85 -4.21 7.25
C LYS A 553 14.93 -5.28 7.23
N VAL A 554 15.66 -5.42 8.33
CA VAL A 554 16.72 -6.41 8.54
C VAL A 554 16.56 -7.03 9.91
N HIS A 555 16.77 -8.35 10.04
CA HIS A 555 16.74 -9.04 11.32
C HIS A 555 18.15 -9.51 11.67
N VAL A 556 18.85 -8.79 12.56
CA VAL A 556 20.28 -9.04 12.83
C VAL A 556 20.48 -10.28 13.71
N GLY A 557 19.47 -10.66 14.50
CA GLY A 557 19.51 -11.87 15.33
C GLY A 557 19.66 -13.17 14.52
N LYS A 558 19.16 -13.18 13.28
CA LYS A 558 19.10 -14.32 12.35
C LYS A 558 19.66 -13.88 10.98
N PRO A 559 20.98 -13.66 10.89
CA PRO A 559 21.58 -13.23 9.64
C PRO A 559 21.48 -14.33 8.57
N PRO A 560 21.41 -13.97 7.28
CA PRO A 560 21.54 -14.95 6.20
C PRO A 560 22.95 -15.54 6.22
N THR A 561 23.06 -16.84 5.94
CA THR A 561 24.36 -17.53 5.86
C THR A 561 25.18 -16.98 4.70
N SER A 562 26.41 -16.55 4.97
CA SER A 562 27.37 -16.19 3.92
C SER A 562 27.90 -17.45 3.22
N LEU A 563 28.44 -17.30 2.00
CA LEU A 563 29.02 -18.44 1.24
C LEU A 563 30.09 -19.18 2.05
N LEU A 564 30.92 -18.44 2.80
CA LEU A 564 31.97 -19.00 3.65
C LEU A 564 31.42 -19.81 4.83
N THR A 565 30.32 -19.36 5.44
CA THR A 565 29.71 -20.06 6.58
C THR A 565 28.68 -21.10 6.15
N ALA A 566 28.23 -21.09 4.89
CA ALA A 566 27.25 -22.03 4.36
C ALA A 566 27.76 -23.48 4.48
N LEU A 567 29.02 -23.72 4.11
CA LEU A 567 29.67 -25.04 4.23
C LEU A 567 29.70 -25.51 5.70
N VAL A 568 30.10 -24.62 6.62
CA VAL A 568 30.15 -24.94 8.06
C VAL A 568 28.75 -25.18 8.62
N ASN A 569 27.77 -24.36 8.24
CA ASN A 569 26.38 -24.47 8.68
C ASN A 569 25.67 -25.70 8.12
N MET A 570 26.07 -26.20 6.93
CA MET A 570 25.60 -27.47 6.36
C MET A 570 26.27 -28.69 7.00
N ALA A 571 27.55 -28.59 7.38
CA ALA A 571 28.28 -29.66 8.06
C ALA A 571 27.83 -29.85 9.53
N LEU A 572 27.44 -28.78 10.22
CA LEU A 572 27.04 -28.82 11.64
C LEU A 572 25.87 -29.78 11.94
N PRO A 573 24.77 -29.83 11.16
CA PRO A 573 23.71 -30.83 11.32
C PRO A 573 24.18 -32.27 11.12
N LEU A 574 25.11 -32.51 10.19
CA LEU A 574 25.68 -33.83 9.90
C LEU A 574 26.56 -34.30 11.06
N VAL A 575 27.43 -33.43 11.58
CA VAL A 575 28.25 -33.70 12.78
C VAL A 575 27.35 -34.02 13.98
N ARG A 576 26.22 -33.31 14.14
CA ARG A 576 25.24 -33.59 15.21
C ARG A 576 24.46 -34.90 15.03
N ARG A 577 24.30 -35.38 13.80
CA ARG A 577 23.71 -36.71 13.52
C ARG A 577 24.70 -37.83 13.81
N LEU A 578 25.98 -37.62 13.50
CA LEU A 578 27.05 -38.62 13.65
C LEU A 578 27.54 -38.74 15.11
N LEU A 579 27.44 -37.69 15.92
CA LEU A 579 27.87 -37.68 17.33
C LEU A 579 26.72 -37.25 18.27
N PRO A 580 25.72 -38.12 18.51
CA PRO A 580 24.54 -37.81 19.33
C PRO A 580 24.87 -37.52 20.80
N GLN A 581 26.03 -37.96 21.31
CA GLN A 581 26.51 -37.66 22.66
C GLN A 581 26.73 -36.15 22.90
N LEU A 582 26.93 -35.36 21.84
CA LEU A 582 27.03 -33.90 21.91
C LEU A 582 25.66 -33.20 22.10
N ARG A 583 24.52 -33.88 21.90
CA ARG A 583 23.16 -33.31 22.12
C ARG A 583 22.82 -33.07 23.59
N ARG A 584 23.30 -33.91 24.51
CA ARG A 584 22.87 -33.91 25.92
C ARG A 584 23.35 -32.70 26.73
N SER A 585 24.35 -31.96 26.25
CA SER A 585 24.97 -30.85 27.02
C SER A 585 24.34 -29.45 26.83
N GLN A 586 23.21 -29.33 26.12
CA GLN A 586 22.75 -28.00 25.65
C GLN A 586 21.38 -27.52 26.14
N ILE A 587 20.67 -28.24 27.01
CA ILE A 587 19.33 -27.78 27.45
C ILE A 587 19.11 -27.81 28.98
N GLN A 588 19.84 -28.61 29.77
CA GLN A 588 19.58 -28.71 31.23
C GLN A 588 20.55 -28.00 32.18
N THR A 589 21.74 -27.56 31.74
CA THR A 589 22.81 -27.10 32.65
C THR A 589 23.11 -25.60 32.66
N GLN A 590 22.22 -24.74 32.12
CA GLN A 590 22.42 -23.28 32.18
C GLN A 590 21.54 -22.53 33.20
N PHE A 591 20.62 -23.20 33.91
CA PHE A 591 19.69 -22.49 34.80
C PHE A 591 19.44 -23.10 36.19
N HIS A 592 19.94 -24.30 36.51
CA HIS A 592 20.01 -24.75 37.90
C HIS A 592 21.45 -24.56 38.43
N ASP A 593 21.52 -23.91 39.59
CA ASP A 593 22.68 -23.66 40.45
C ASP A 593 23.57 -22.46 40.16
N LYS A 594 23.16 -21.33 40.75
CA LYS A 594 24.06 -20.29 41.28
C LYS A 594 24.59 -20.61 42.69
N LYS A 595 24.61 -21.89 43.08
CA LYS A 595 25.22 -22.38 44.33
C LYS A 595 25.91 -23.75 44.12
N SER A 596 26.93 -23.78 43.28
CA SER A 596 27.98 -24.82 43.35
C SER A 596 29.13 -24.46 42.42
N SER A 597 30.18 -23.93 43.04
CA SER A 597 31.53 -23.91 42.50
C SER A 597 31.97 -25.37 42.25
N GLN A 598 32.34 -25.72 41.01
CA GLN A 598 33.51 -26.56 40.63
C GLN A 598 33.34 -27.51 39.42
N ASP A 599 32.14 -27.82 38.91
CA ASP A 599 32.05 -28.76 37.77
C ASP A 599 31.99 -28.07 36.39
N ALA A 600 33.20 -27.80 35.88
CA ALA A 600 33.44 -27.34 34.52
C ALA A 600 32.86 -28.31 33.48
N ILE A 601 32.15 -27.75 32.49
CA ILE A 601 31.67 -28.46 31.29
C ILE A 601 32.86 -29.10 30.56
N LYS A 602 33.21 -30.34 30.91
CA LYS A 602 34.24 -31.17 30.25
C LYS A 602 33.56 -31.98 29.14
N GLY A 603 33.66 -31.50 27.90
CA GLY A 603 33.24 -32.27 26.72
C GLY A 603 33.75 -31.71 25.39
N PRO A 604 33.77 -32.53 24.31
CA PRO A 604 34.13 -32.12 22.94
C PRO A 604 33.20 -31.06 22.31
N SER A 605 32.21 -30.57 23.05
CA SER A 605 31.23 -29.57 22.63
C SER A 605 31.73 -28.12 22.67
N LEU A 606 32.81 -27.82 23.40
CA LEU A 606 33.34 -26.46 23.55
C LEU A 606 33.88 -25.83 22.23
N PRO A 607 34.78 -26.48 21.47
CA PRO A 607 35.32 -25.89 20.24
C PRO A 607 34.28 -25.83 19.10
N LEU A 608 33.38 -26.80 19.00
CA LEU A 608 32.25 -26.78 18.05
C LEU A 608 31.26 -25.65 18.35
N TYR A 609 30.99 -25.40 19.64
CA TYR A 609 30.20 -24.25 20.08
C TYR A 609 30.91 -22.93 19.72
N GLY A 610 32.21 -22.84 19.99
CA GLY A 610 33.03 -21.67 19.64
C GLY A 610 33.06 -21.38 18.14
N LEU A 611 33.21 -22.41 17.30
CA LEU A 611 33.18 -22.26 15.85
C LEU A 611 31.82 -21.74 15.36
N ARG A 612 30.71 -22.25 15.92
CA ARG A 612 29.36 -21.76 15.60
C ARG A 612 29.13 -20.31 16.04
N ALA A 613 29.68 -19.92 17.20
CA ALA A 613 29.59 -18.55 17.68
C ALA A 613 30.35 -17.60 16.73
N LEU A 614 31.56 -18.00 16.31
CA LEU A 614 32.36 -17.25 15.35
C LEU A 614 31.70 -17.16 13.95
N THR A 615 31.13 -18.25 13.42
CA THR A 615 30.43 -18.21 12.13
C THR A 615 29.21 -17.30 12.17
N LEU A 616 28.45 -17.32 13.28
CA LEU A 616 27.32 -16.42 13.48
C LEU A 616 27.78 -14.95 13.56
N ALA A 617 28.87 -14.68 14.28
CA ALA A 617 29.45 -13.34 14.37
C ALA A 617 29.90 -12.83 12.99
N TRP A 618 30.52 -13.69 12.17
CA TRP A 618 30.89 -13.36 10.80
C TRP A 618 29.68 -13.02 9.92
N ASP A 619 28.62 -13.83 9.98
CA ASP A 619 27.40 -13.58 9.20
C ASP A 619 26.72 -12.27 9.61
N ARG A 620 26.69 -11.95 10.91
CA ARG A 620 26.22 -10.65 11.42
C ARG A 620 27.08 -9.50 10.91
N TYR A 621 28.40 -9.65 10.95
CA TYR A 621 29.33 -8.63 10.46
C TYR A 621 29.11 -8.34 8.96
N GLN A 622 29.00 -9.39 8.13
CA GLN A 622 28.74 -9.22 6.70
C GLN A 622 27.37 -8.59 6.42
N LEU A 623 26.34 -8.96 7.19
CA LEU A 623 25.02 -8.34 7.12
C LEU A 623 25.10 -6.84 7.45
N LEU A 624 25.75 -6.47 8.55
CA LEU A 624 25.87 -5.08 8.97
C LEU A 624 26.73 -4.23 8.00
N ARG A 625 27.74 -4.81 7.35
CA ARG A 625 28.44 -4.15 6.23
C ARG A 625 27.50 -3.88 5.04
N LYS A 626 26.62 -4.82 4.70
CA LYS A 626 25.60 -4.60 3.65
C LYS A 626 24.61 -3.51 4.06
N VAL A 627 24.22 -3.47 5.34
CA VAL A 627 23.40 -2.40 5.92
C VAL A 627 24.10 -1.04 5.81
N GLY A 628 25.38 -0.94 6.17
CA GLY A 628 26.15 0.30 6.04
C GLY A 628 26.20 0.83 4.60
N ARG A 629 26.38 -0.06 3.61
CA ARG A 629 26.30 0.33 2.20
C ARG A 629 24.89 0.78 1.77
N ALA A 630 23.84 0.23 2.36
CA ALA A 630 22.47 0.67 2.11
C ALA A 630 22.22 2.07 2.69
N LYS A 631 22.68 2.29 3.93
CA LYS A 631 22.64 3.60 4.62
C LYS A 631 23.33 4.67 3.79
N ALA A 632 24.55 4.40 3.31
CA ALA A 632 25.32 5.33 2.48
C ALA A 632 24.62 5.72 1.16
N ARG A 633 23.65 4.93 0.69
CA ARG A 633 22.81 5.25 -0.47
C ARG A 633 21.51 5.99 -0.10
N GLY A 634 21.36 6.44 1.14
CA GLY A 634 20.18 7.15 1.62
C GLY A 634 19.03 6.27 2.12
N GLU A 635 19.20 4.94 2.23
CA GLU A 635 18.13 4.05 2.72
C GLU A 635 17.98 4.16 4.25
N LEU A 636 16.74 4.15 4.74
CA LEU A 636 16.44 4.00 6.16
C LEU A 636 16.37 2.50 6.49
N ILE A 637 17.23 2.03 7.39
CA ILE A 637 17.29 0.61 7.76
C ILE A 637 16.68 0.41 9.13
N ILE A 638 15.70 -0.49 9.21
CA ILE A 638 15.06 -0.88 10.46
C ILE A 638 15.57 -2.26 10.85
N CYS A 639 16.32 -2.32 11.94
CA CYS A 639 16.92 -3.53 12.47
C CYS A 639 16.08 -4.10 13.62
N ASP A 640 15.57 -5.33 13.44
CA ASP A 640 15.03 -6.13 14.53
C ASP A 640 16.19 -6.88 15.21
N ARG A 641 16.44 -6.50 16.46
CA ARG A 641 17.62 -6.84 17.27
C ARG A 641 18.90 -6.21 16.73
N TYR A 642 19.81 -5.93 17.65
CA TYR A 642 21.14 -5.43 17.33
C TYR A 642 22.13 -5.91 18.39
N PRO A 643 23.34 -6.35 18.00
CA PRO A 643 24.35 -6.81 18.94
C PRO A 643 24.79 -5.70 19.89
N SER A 644 24.99 -6.06 21.16
CA SER A 644 25.66 -5.21 22.16
C SER A 644 27.15 -5.52 22.25
N GLU A 645 27.88 -4.74 23.04
CA GLU A 645 29.28 -5.03 23.39
C GLU A 645 29.44 -5.89 24.64
N LEU A 646 28.34 -6.17 25.36
CA LEU A 646 28.37 -6.99 26.56
C LEU A 646 28.46 -8.48 26.17
N THR A 647 29.51 -9.15 26.63
CA THR A 647 29.66 -10.60 26.47
C THR A 647 28.57 -11.32 27.26
N GLY A 648 28.00 -12.37 26.69
CA GLY A 648 26.90 -13.14 27.30
C GLY A 648 25.52 -12.51 27.07
N ALA A 649 25.43 -11.25 26.64
CA ALA A 649 24.16 -10.62 26.30
C ALA A 649 23.53 -11.24 25.04
N MET A 650 22.19 -11.16 24.93
CA MET A 650 21.47 -11.70 23.78
C MET A 650 21.99 -11.07 22.48
N ASP A 651 22.15 -11.91 21.46
CA ASP A 651 22.64 -11.52 20.14
C ASP A 651 24.02 -10.82 20.13
N SER A 652 24.82 -10.98 21.19
CA SER A 652 26.15 -10.36 21.41
C SER A 652 27.26 -11.42 21.48
N PRO A 653 28.54 -11.07 21.78
CA PRO A 653 29.61 -12.07 21.94
C PRO A 653 29.22 -13.17 22.93
N ARG A 654 29.52 -14.43 22.61
CA ARG A 654 29.14 -15.59 23.44
C ARG A 654 30.31 -16.23 24.16
N LEU A 655 31.53 -16.01 23.66
CA LEU A 655 32.73 -16.64 24.19
C LEU A 655 33.47 -15.68 25.12
N GLU A 656 33.91 -16.21 26.26
CA GLU A 656 34.78 -15.53 27.22
C GLU A 656 36.15 -16.20 27.24
N GLU A 657 37.20 -15.40 27.43
CA GLU A 657 38.56 -15.93 27.59
C GLU A 657 38.67 -16.65 28.93
N GLN A 658 39.18 -17.89 28.89
CA GLN A 658 39.43 -18.67 30.10
C GLN A 658 40.83 -18.34 30.64
N LEU A 659 40.90 -17.31 31.47
CA LEU A 659 42.14 -16.88 32.13
C LEU A 659 42.56 -17.89 33.22
N GLY A 660 43.86 -18.20 33.30
CA GLY A 660 44.43 -19.10 34.32
C GLY A 660 44.42 -20.60 33.99
N LYS A 661 44.00 -21.01 32.78
CA LYS A 661 44.06 -22.41 32.32
C LYS A 661 45.02 -22.54 31.12
N SER A 662 45.87 -23.55 31.11
CA SER A 662 46.88 -23.80 30.06
C SER A 662 46.58 -25.05 29.23
N GLY A 663 46.91 -25.01 27.93
CA GLY A 663 46.77 -26.15 27.00
C GLY A 663 46.31 -25.74 25.58
N LEU A 664 46.65 -26.56 24.57
CA LEU A 664 46.36 -26.29 23.15
C LEU A 664 44.88 -26.05 22.84
N ARG A 665 43.98 -26.84 23.45
CA ARG A 665 42.53 -26.69 23.27
C ARG A 665 42.01 -25.36 23.84
N ILE A 666 42.52 -24.96 25.01
CA ILE A 666 42.18 -23.71 25.67
C ILE A 666 42.74 -22.52 24.88
N ALA A 667 43.95 -22.63 24.35
CA ALA A 667 44.54 -21.65 23.46
C ALA A 667 43.68 -21.44 22.20
N PHE A 668 43.18 -22.53 21.60
CA PHE A 668 42.29 -22.45 20.44
C PHE A 668 40.93 -21.81 20.78
N THR A 669 40.30 -22.15 21.92
CA THR A 669 39.04 -21.51 22.32
C THR A 669 39.22 -20.04 22.68
N ASN A 670 40.33 -19.67 23.31
CA ASN A 670 40.66 -18.26 23.58
C ASN A 670 40.93 -17.50 22.28
N TRP A 671 41.56 -18.13 21.29
CA TRP A 671 41.71 -17.55 19.95
C TRP A 671 40.35 -17.31 19.27
N LEU A 672 39.42 -18.28 19.35
CA LEU A 672 38.05 -18.11 18.84
C LEU A 672 37.31 -16.97 19.55
N ALA A 673 37.44 -16.86 20.87
CA ALA A 673 36.84 -15.79 21.67
C ALA A 673 37.37 -14.41 21.26
N ARG A 674 38.70 -14.28 21.10
CA ARG A 674 39.34 -13.04 20.61
C ARG A 674 38.83 -12.65 19.24
N LYS A 675 38.73 -13.61 18.31
CA LYS A 675 38.24 -13.35 16.95
C LYS A 675 36.77 -12.99 16.92
N GLU A 676 35.94 -13.63 17.75
CA GLU A 676 34.54 -13.25 17.91
C GLU A 676 34.42 -11.80 18.45
N GLY A 677 35.14 -11.49 19.53
CA GLY A 677 35.15 -10.15 20.13
C GLY A 677 35.64 -9.07 19.16
N GLU A 678 36.70 -9.35 18.40
CA GLU A 678 37.21 -8.45 17.35
C GLU A 678 36.15 -8.16 16.27
N LEU A 679 35.38 -9.17 15.85
CA LEU A 679 34.30 -8.98 14.89
C LEU A 679 33.18 -8.09 15.44
N TYR A 680 32.70 -8.33 16.67
CA TYR A 680 31.66 -7.51 17.28
C TYR A 680 32.11 -6.07 17.56
N LYS A 681 33.38 -5.85 17.91
CA LYS A 681 33.96 -4.51 18.02
C LYS A 681 33.98 -3.78 16.67
N ARG A 682 34.26 -4.49 15.57
CA ARG A 682 34.24 -3.95 14.20
C ARG A 682 32.84 -3.76 13.62
N MET A 683 31.80 -4.31 14.23
CA MET A 683 30.43 -4.08 13.77
C MET A 683 30.07 -2.60 13.98
N PRO A 684 29.50 -1.92 12.96
CA PRO A 684 29.11 -0.52 13.08
C PRO A 684 28.09 -0.35 14.20
N SER A 685 28.01 0.84 14.79
CA SER A 685 26.92 1.22 15.69
C SER A 685 25.66 1.59 14.89
N PRO A 686 24.46 1.40 15.46
CA PRO A 686 23.26 2.02 14.91
C PRO A 686 23.28 3.53 15.14
N ASP A 687 22.58 4.29 14.30
CA ASP A 687 22.41 5.73 14.51
C ASP A 687 21.41 6.00 15.63
N ILE A 688 20.33 5.23 15.64
CA ILE A 688 19.23 5.34 16.59
C ILE A 688 18.99 3.97 17.22
N ALA A 689 18.98 3.88 18.54
CA ALA A 689 18.61 2.69 19.29
C ALA A 689 17.34 2.94 20.11
N ILE A 690 16.28 2.20 19.80
CA ILE A 690 15.02 2.19 20.56
C ILE A 690 15.05 0.99 21.51
N LYS A 691 15.29 1.27 22.79
CA LYS A 691 15.29 0.30 23.88
C LYS A 691 13.87 0.18 24.42
N LEU A 692 13.26 -0.98 24.23
CA LEU A 692 11.91 -1.26 24.70
C LEU A 692 11.97 -1.83 26.11
N SER A 693 11.40 -1.09 27.07
CA SER A 693 11.18 -1.55 28.43
C SER A 693 9.72 -1.94 28.64
N VAL A 694 9.49 -2.88 29.54
CA VAL A 694 8.16 -3.35 29.94
C VAL A 694 8.26 -3.74 31.40
N SER A 695 7.20 -3.61 32.18
CA SER A 695 7.14 -4.20 33.51
C SER A 695 7.16 -5.74 33.43
N LEU A 696 7.80 -6.38 34.41
CA LEU A 696 7.91 -7.85 34.45
C LEU A 696 6.51 -8.52 34.45
N ALA A 697 5.56 -7.94 35.19
CA ALA A 697 4.18 -8.42 35.27
C ALA A 697 3.49 -8.43 33.90
N VAL A 698 3.64 -7.36 33.12
CA VAL A 698 3.06 -7.25 31.77
C VAL A 698 3.75 -8.20 30.78
N ALA A 699 5.07 -8.38 30.88
CA ALA A 699 5.80 -9.34 30.04
C ALA A 699 5.32 -10.78 30.24
N LYS A 700 5.16 -11.21 31.51
CA LYS A 700 4.63 -12.53 31.85
C LYS A 700 3.20 -12.70 31.35
N LYS A 701 2.34 -11.70 31.53
CA LYS A 701 0.95 -11.71 31.02
C LYS A 701 0.90 -11.87 29.49
N ARG A 702 1.66 -11.06 28.74
CA ARG A 702 1.73 -11.12 27.27
C ARG A 702 2.29 -12.46 26.75
N ASN A 703 3.23 -13.08 27.47
CA ASN A 703 3.74 -14.40 27.10
C ASN A 703 2.67 -15.50 27.30
N LYS A 704 1.92 -15.43 28.41
CA LYS A 704 0.82 -16.37 28.71
C LYS A 704 -0.28 -16.30 27.66
N GLU A 705 -0.64 -15.11 27.19
CA GLU A 705 -1.66 -14.86 26.16
C GLU A 705 -1.23 -15.27 24.74
N ARG A 706 0.05 -15.55 24.50
CA ARG A 706 0.57 -15.86 23.16
C ARG A 706 0.22 -17.29 22.73
N ILE A 707 -0.29 -17.46 21.52
CA ILE A 707 -0.54 -18.78 20.90
C ILE A 707 0.76 -19.26 20.23
N LYS A 708 1.63 -19.94 20.99
CA LYS A 708 2.87 -20.56 20.49
C LYS A 708 3.13 -21.86 21.26
N GLY A 709 3.49 -22.94 20.55
CA GLY A 709 3.64 -24.29 21.12
C GLY A 709 4.78 -24.44 22.13
N ASP A 710 5.85 -23.64 22.00
CA ASP A 710 6.94 -23.54 22.96
C ASP A 710 6.88 -22.19 23.68
N LYS A 711 6.22 -22.14 24.84
CA LYS A 711 6.19 -20.96 25.71
C LYS A 711 7.43 -20.94 26.60
N ASP A 712 8.06 -19.78 26.67
CA ASP A 712 9.18 -19.52 27.57
C ASP A 712 8.69 -19.59 29.04
N THR A 713 9.47 -20.18 29.95
CA THR A 713 9.14 -20.24 31.39
C THR A 713 9.21 -18.85 32.04
N ASP A 714 8.45 -18.64 33.12
CA ASP A 714 8.39 -17.34 33.81
C ASP A 714 9.79 -16.92 34.35
N GLU A 715 10.61 -17.88 34.78
CA GLU A 715 12.01 -17.67 35.22
C GLU A 715 12.94 -17.27 34.06
N PHE A 716 12.75 -17.86 32.88
CA PHE A 716 13.52 -17.53 31.69
C PHE A 716 13.21 -16.11 31.19
N ILE A 717 11.95 -15.67 31.33
CA ILE A 717 11.53 -14.30 31.04
C ILE A 717 12.16 -13.32 32.03
N GLU A 718 12.19 -13.66 33.33
CA GLU A 718 12.85 -12.85 34.36
C GLU A 718 14.33 -12.65 34.11
N SER A 719 15.07 -13.72 33.79
CA SER A 719 16.49 -13.61 33.46
C SER A 719 16.70 -12.72 32.23
N ARG A 720 15.88 -12.88 31.18
CA ARG A 720 15.97 -12.07 29.96
C ARG A 720 15.59 -10.61 30.19
N HIS A 721 14.66 -10.36 31.08
CA HIS A 721 14.23 -9.02 31.46
C HIS A 721 15.36 -8.24 32.12
N ARG A 722 16.11 -8.89 33.03
CA ARG A 722 17.31 -8.29 33.66
C ARG A 722 18.40 -8.00 32.62
N SER A 723 18.75 -8.97 31.78
CA SER A 723 19.83 -8.80 30.78
C SER A 723 19.49 -7.82 29.64
N ALA A 724 18.20 -7.60 29.34
CA ALA A 724 17.81 -6.67 28.28
C ALA A 724 17.99 -5.18 28.65
N ARG A 725 18.04 -4.84 29.95
CA ARG A 725 18.22 -3.46 30.43
C ARG A 725 19.61 -2.92 30.12
N GLU A 726 20.61 -3.78 30.02
CA GLU A 726 22.02 -3.39 29.95
C GLU A 726 22.53 -3.14 28.51
N TRP A 727 21.67 -3.20 27.47
CA TRP A 727 22.16 -3.06 26.10
C TRP A 727 22.93 -1.75 25.88
N HIS A 728 24.17 -1.88 25.45
CA HIS A 728 25.05 -0.77 25.11
C HIS A 728 25.92 -1.12 23.91
N LYS A 729 26.10 -0.15 23.00
CA LYS A 729 26.98 -0.23 21.84
C LYS A 729 27.66 1.12 21.67
N ALA A 730 28.97 1.19 21.88
CA ALA A 730 29.73 2.41 21.76
C ALA A 730 29.55 3.06 20.37
N GLY A 731 29.44 4.39 20.35
CA GLY A 731 29.23 5.17 19.12
C GLY A 731 27.78 5.20 18.60
N THR A 732 26.80 4.72 19.38
CA THR A 732 25.37 4.95 19.08
C THR A 732 25.05 6.42 19.34
N LYS A 733 24.55 7.15 18.34
CA LYS A 733 24.31 8.60 18.47
C LYS A 733 23.11 8.93 19.35
N TYR A 734 22.00 8.25 19.12
CA TYR A 734 20.76 8.48 19.87
C TYR A 734 20.25 7.16 20.45
N ALA A 735 20.00 7.13 21.76
CA ALA A 735 19.43 5.98 22.44
C ALA A 735 18.22 6.42 23.27
N PHE A 736 17.05 5.87 22.96
CA PHE A 736 15.80 6.19 23.63
C PHE A 736 15.27 4.96 24.35
N GLU A 737 14.86 5.13 25.60
CA GLU A 737 14.11 4.12 26.33
C GLU A 737 12.62 4.41 26.21
N ILE A 738 11.86 3.45 25.68
CA ILE A 738 10.42 3.56 25.48
C ILE A 738 9.73 2.46 26.27
N SER A 739 8.93 2.86 27.26
CA SER A 739 8.07 1.93 27.97
C SER A 739 6.93 1.47 27.07
N THR A 740 6.71 0.16 27.06
CA THR A 740 5.61 -0.51 26.35
C THR A 740 4.48 -0.94 27.30
N ASP A 741 4.46 -0.38 28.52
CA ASP A 741 3.37 -0.55 29.50
C ASP A 741 2.15 0.30 29.13
N GLN A 742 2.32 1.34 28.32
CA GLN A 742 1.27 2.21 27.82
C GLN A 742 0.46 1.54 26.68
N SER A 743 -0.57 2.24 26.20
CA SER A 743 -1.32 1.79 25.02
C SER A 743 -0.39 1.61 23.81
N LEU A 744 -0.76 0.70 22.89
CA LEU A 744 0.01 0.47 21.68
C LEU A 744 0.10 1.74 20.82
N SER A 745 -0.98 2.54 20.77
CA SER A 745 -1.03 3.81 20.04
C SER A 745 -0.01 4.82 20.58
N ASP A 746 0.06 4.99 21.91
CA ASP A 746 0.99 5.94 22.53
C ASP A 746 2.44 5.49 22.36
N THR A 747 2.68 4.19 22.51
CA THR A 747 4.00 3.58 22.27
C THR A 747 4.48 3.83 20.83
N ILE A 748 3.59 3.63 19.85
CA ILE A 748 3.88 3.91 18.43
C ILE A 748 4.17 5.40 18.25
N LEU A 749 3.35 6.29 18.84
CA LEU A 749 3.50 7.73 18.69
C LEU A 749 4.84 8.23 19.26
N ASN A 750 5.19 7.79 20.47
CA ASN A 750 6.46 8.12 21.11
C ASN A 750 7.66 7.58 20.31
N THR A 751 7.54 6.37 19.77
CA THR A 751 8.57 5.79 18.87
C THR A 751 8.74 6.64 17.61
N LYS A 752 7.65 7.09 17.00
CA LYS A 752 7.70 7.95 15.80
C LYS A 752 8.37 9.29 16.10
N LYS A 753 8.05 9.93 17.24
CA LYS A 753 8.66 11.18 17.69
C LYS A 753 10.18 11.03 17.84
N ALA A 754 10.62 10.06 18.63
CA ALA A 754 12.04 9.81 18.86
C ALA A 754 12.82 9.54 17.56
N ILE A 755 12.27 8.73 16.66
CA ILE A 755 12.88 8.47 15.35
C ILE A 755 12.90 9.75 14.51
N TRP A 756 11.79 10.49 14.45
CA TRP A 756 11.70 11.70 13.64
C TRP A 756 12.52 12.85 14.19
N GLU A 757 12.79 12.96 15.49
CA GLU A 757 13.69 14.00 16.01
C GLU A 757 15.15 13.69 15.65
N SER A 758 15.50 12.41 15.48
CA SER A 758 16.87 11.95 15.29
C SER A 758 17.36 11.82 13.84
N LEU A 759 16.43 11.74 12.88
CA LEU A 759 16.73 11.61 11.43
C LEU A 759 17.30 12.90 10.81
#